data_AF-A0A5C6A0C7-F1
#
_entry.id   AF-A0A5C6A0C7-F1
#
_cell.length_a   1.000
_cell.length_b   1.000
_cell.length_c   1.000
_cell.angle_alpha   90.00
_cell.angle_beta   90.00
_cell.angle_gamma   90.00
#
_symmetry.space_group_name_H-M   'P 1'
#
loop_
_entity.id
_entity.type
_entity.pdbx_description
1 polymer ?
#
loop_
_entity_poly.entity_id
_entity_poly.type
_entity_poly.pdbx_seq_one_letter_code
_entity_poly.pdbx_strand_id
1 'polypeptide(L)'
;MNLIKQLVFPCMVFSSVLTSVVVADDLAGVITSVEGTKLGLEIQGDLLPAVGDKCNIYVDVPGVGEASVGTATISQSDDSMVIATINQASGKVLVGQDVSIDSTNPVNRSGKNVPVLIGRSATDAKKAVAAAGLTAKFKVGLPAPVGVQPHTVYEQNPVAGGTMAKGGEMVITIYSDAAMQNRDSAKLPGSVVSTATAESEATTKATPSKPVVEFRNLSGPDAKTVMVVKAAISMLAQHHLSGRPLDDEISRRAFSHMVDGFDPRRLYLFRSDIDEFKRYEYELDSLYRDGDIEFFYTFFRRLTQRVAERAERLPALLNQTHDFDVDESIDTDFLSSPFASSEADLQERWRKYLKYWLLQEIAGGSDIDEARHKIQVRLTSRLNQLVQRSDEDLLEDALSILLSSYDPQSKYISPSSWRDFVIQNEQQLTGIGASLKIVDSDVQVAAIVYGSPSYKHGKLKVGDRIIAVAEGDSGELLDIREKKLADVVQLIRGTPNTVVRLKVIPRGGFETKTYSITRELFDLQTAQSTVLSGELLPDGRDGKVGYIYLGYFYRDVGIKDEKQQLRTSATRDIHKILSDFQSRQVDMIVLDLRTNSGGSLVECIDTTGLFVGQGNVVQVKGRDGQVQQYAGRGSALVPDKPVVILTSARTSSGAEILAGALQDYRRAIIVGDPGTHGSGVVYSLWDLAKETQRDSQNGEMGVTKLASQRFYRPSGDSTQMRGVAADVTAPSMTWSTEQRESSIPYAVEFDKILPASFSPLDFGINEKLLESIQEKSNARQTASPYFQKLTEEIAAYETRKARKTIPLNREAFIAEQRSDRPDEIEVATLPGIPDVRNDGQLQELLNISLDYLARYEFAQAEKAYGTREYSTGIAHYKKAVLANPDYTLAHYKLGWSYGTGPIRDGKQAVVHARRALELDSKKSWGYRLALAVALAQDGDFNAASKELEAAISDAPADQRQRYEYLRQRFQNRQPYPSSASK
;
A
#
# COMPACT_ATOMS: atom_id res chain seq x y z
N MET A 1 48.64 -7.02 5.12
CA MET A 1 48.71 -6.51 6.51
C MET A 1 48.70 -4.99 6.44
N ASN A 2 47.72 -4.37 7.11
CA ASN A 2 47.43 -2.93 7.21
C ASN A 2 46.80 -2.25 5.97
N LEU A 3 45.58 -2.71 5.67
CA LEU A 3 44.44 -1.86 5.25
C LEU A 3 43.70 -1.40 6.53
N ILE A 4 42.87 -0.35 6.42
CA ILE A 4 42.02 0.29 7.45
C ILE A 4 42.65 1.53 8.08
N LYS A 5 42.48 2.67 7.39
CA LYS A 5 42.24 4.02 7.96
C LYS A 5 42.12 5.00 6.79
N GLN A 6 40.89 5.26 6.33
CA GLN A 6 40.40 6.50 5.69
C GLN A 6 39.12 6.19 4.90
N LEU A 7 38.00 6.03 5.63
CA LEU A 7 36.63 6.11 5.12
C LEU A 7 35.68 5.98 6.34
N VAL A 8 35.56 7.05 7.14
CA VAL A 8 34.47 7.21 8.11
C VAL A 8 34.12 8.70 8.21
N PHE A 9 32.92 9.02 7.72
CA PHE A 9 32.14 10.25 7.97
C PHE A 9 31.99 10.55 9.48
N PRO A 10 31.91 11.82 9.91
CA PRO A 10 31.09 12.17 11.06
C PRO A 10 29.69 12.57 10.56
N CYS A 11 28.70 11.73 10.90
CA CYS A 11 27.29 12.06 10.85
C CYS A 11 27.00 13.24 11.79
N MET A 12 26.57 14.38 11.23
CA MET A 12 25.85 15.39 12.01
C MET A 12 24.46 14.85 12.34
N VAL A 13 24.13 14.87 13.63
CA VAL A 13 22.85 14.48 14.19
C VAL A 13 21.96 15.73 14.22
N PHE A 14 20.87 15.74 13.46
CA PHE A 14 19.72 16.59 13.74
C PHE A 14 18.54 15.67 14.07
N SER A 15 18.10 15.77 15.32
CA SER A 15 16.86 15.19 15.83
C SER A 15 15.76 16.25 15.68
N SER A 16 14.69 15.92 14.96
CA SER A 16 13.44 16.66 15.00
C SER A 16 12.34 15.68 15.38
N VAL A 17 11.82 15.84 16.59
CA VAL A 17 10.69 15.09 17.14
C VAL A 17 9.41 15.83 16.73
N LEU A 18 8.53 15.15 15.98
CA LEU A 18 7.14 15.56 15.77
C LEU A 18 6.29 14.90 16.87
N THR A 19 6.09 15.62 17.97
CA THR A 19 5.01 15.37 18.93
C THR A 19 3.89 16.38 18.72
N SER A 20 2.65 15.90 18.84
CA SER A 20 1.41 16.67 18.85
C SER A 20 1.54 17.99 19.59
N VAL A 21 1.14 19.08 18.92
CA VAL A 21 1.11 20.44 19.47
C VAL A 21 0.10 20.52 20.61
N VAL A 22 0.59 20.33 21.83
CA VAL A 22 0.34 21.25 22.92
C VAL A 22 1.62 22.07 23.00
N VAL A 23 1.57 23.37 22.79
CA VAL A 23 2.75 24.22 22.99
C VAL A 23 3.02 24.18 24.49
N ALA A 24 3.97 23.34 24.91
CA ALA A 24 4.53 23.43 26.23
C ALA A 24 5.50 24.61 26.24
N ASP A 25 5.46 25.42 27.31
CA ASP A 25 6.46 26.46 27.48
C ASP A 25 7.70 25.80 28.10
N ASP A 26 8.84 25.95 27.43
CA ASP A 26 10.15 25.57 27.98
C ASP A 26 10.56 26.60 29.03
N LEU A 27 10.46 26.22 30.30
CA LEU A 27 10.91 27.05 31.42
C LEU A 27 12.37 26.75 31.75
N ALA A 28 13.22 27.77 31.66
CA ALA A 28 14.63 27.67 32.03
C ALA A 28 14.83 27.92 33.53
N GLY A 29 15.75 27.20 34.14
CA GLY A 29 16.13 27.40 35.53
C GLY A 29 17.52 26.86 35.85
N VAL A 30 17.95 27.02 37.10
CA VAL A 30 19.26 26.53 37.58
C VAL A 30 19.07 25.75 38.88
N ILE A 31 19.87 24.69 39.07
CA ILE A 31 19.88 23.91 40.31
C ILE A 31 20.55 24.71 41.42
N THR A 32 19.82 25.03 42.48
CA THR A 32 20.30 25.79 43.64
C THR A 32 20.66 24.92 44.85
N SER A 33 20.11 23.71 44.95
CA SER A 33 20.49 22.73 45.99
C SER A 33 20.33 21.28 45.52
N VAL A 34 21.14 20.37 46.07
CA VAL A 34 21.07 18.91 45.81
C VAL A 34 21.09 18.16 47.14
N GLU A 35 19.97 17.54 47.51
CA GLU A 35 19.84 16.72 48.72
C GLU A 35 19.32 15.32 48.35
N GLY A 36 20.22 14.35 48.24
CA GLY A 36 19.89 12.99 47.81
C GLY A 36 19.34 12.97 46.38
N THR A 37 18.07 12.62 46.21
CA THR A 37 17.38 12.63 44.91
C THR A 37 16.57 13.90 44.67
N LYS A 38 16.55 14.86 45.60
CA LYS A 38 15.81 16.12 45.47
C LYS A 38 16.71 17.28 45.04
N LEU A 39 16.18 18.10 44.13
CA LEU A 39 16.82 19.27 43.57
C LEU A 39 15.99 20.51 43.92
N GLY A 40 16.60 21.51 44.55
CA GLY A 40 16.04 22.86 44.60
C GLY A 40 16.32 23.57 43.28
N LEU A 41 15.29 24.15 42.66
CA LEU A 41 15.39 24.84 41.38
C LEU A 41 15.00 26.31 41.54
N GLU A 42 15.75 27.19 40.88
CA GLU A 42 15.37 28.59 40.66
C GLU A 42 14.95 28.76 39.20
N ILE A 43 13.67 29.05 38.98
CA ILE A 43 13.08 29.17 37.64
C ILE A 43 13.04 30.64 37.23
N GLN A 44 13.47 30.92 36.00
CA GLN A 44 13.48 32.26 35.43
C GLN A 44 12.15 32.56 34.72
N GLY A 45 11.58 33.74 34.95
CA GLY A 45 10.35 34.22 34.31
C GLY A 45 9.12 34.33 35.21
N ASP A 46 7.99 34.70 34.60
CA ASP A 46 6.71 34.97 35.27
C ASP A 46 5.85 33.70 35.46
N LEU A 47 6.34 32.56 34.94
CA LEU A 47 5.68 31.28 34.92
C LEU A 47 6.43 30.27 35.80
N LEU A 48 5.69 29.50 36.59
CA LEU A 48 6.22 28.38 37.37
C LEU A 48 5.74 27.05 36.76
N PRO A 49 6.55 25.99 36.81
CA PRO A 49 6.13 24.69 36.31
C PRO A 49 5.04 24.08 37.20
N ALA A 50 4.18 23.23 36.66
CA ALA A 50 3.21 22.48 37.43
C ALA A 50 3.85 21.27 38.13
N VAL A 51 3.28 20.85 39.27
CA VAL A 51 3.67 19.60 39.93
C VAL A 51 3.34 18.42 39.01
N GLY A 52 4.34 17.61 38.70
CA GLY A 52 4.26 16.51 37.72
C GLY A 52 4.99 16.79 36.40
N ASP A 53 5.38 18.03 36.12
CA ASP A 53 6.12 18.39 34.91
C ASP A 53 7.50 17.72 34.88
N LYS A 54 7.99 17.46 33.66
CA LYS A 54 9.29 16.82 33.47
C LYS A 54 10.35 17.88 33.24
N CYS A 55 11.49 17.73 33.89
CA CYS A 55 12.66 18.57 33.68
C CYS A 55 13.87 17.75 33.25
N ASN A 56 14.61 18.30 32.30
CA ASN A 56 15.88 17.79 31.83
C ASN A 56 17.00 18.64 32.44
N ILE A 57 18.06 17.98 32.90
CA ILE A 57 19.23 18.60 33.52
C ILE A 57 20.36 18.60 32.51
N TYR A 58 21.02 19.74 32.32
CA TYR A 58 22.05 19.95 31.32
C TYR A 58 23.39 20.36 31.94
N VAL A 59 24.47 20.05 31.22
CA VAL A 59 25.79 20.63 31.46
C VAL A 59 26.31 21.22 30.16
N ASP A 60 26.92 22.40 30.25
CA ASP A 60 27.65 22.96 29.11
C ASP A 60 28.98 22.22 28.94
N VAL A 61 29.17 21.63 27.76
CA VAL A 61 30.40 20.93 27.39
C VAL A 61 31.19 21.81 26.41
N PRO A 62 32.39 22.30 26.78
CA PRO A 62 33.17 23.19 25.93
C PRO A 62 33.41 22.61 24.53
N GLY A 63 32.91 23.31 23.51
CA GLY A 63 33.03 22.93 22.10
C GLY A 63 31.97 21.95 21.57
N VAL A 64 31.03 21.51 22.40
CA VAL A 64 29.93 20.60 22.04
C VAL A 64 28.55 21.24 22.30
N GLY A 65 28.45 22.16 23.26
CA GLY A 65 27.19 22.79 23.68
C GLY A 65 26.52 22.03 24.83
N GLU A 66 25.26 22.36 25.13
CA GLU A 66 24.50 21.74 26.22
C GLU A 66 24.26 20.25 25.99
N ALA A 67 24.64 19.42 26.96
CA ALA A 67 24.38 17.99 26.96
C ALA A 67 23.44 17.60 28.11
N SER A 68 22.36 16.89 27.80
CA SER A 68 21.44 16.35 28.82
C SER A 68 22.15 15.26 29.63
N VAL A 69 22.19 15.43 30.95
CA VAL A 69 22.86 14.51 31.89
C VAL A 69 21.90 13.78 32.82
N GLY A 70 20.63 14.17 32.87
CA GLY A 70 19.59 13.47 33.64
C GLY A 70 18.19 14.05 33.45
N THR A 71 17.18 13.32 33.93
CA THR A 71 15.77 13.72 33.95
C THR A 71 15.23 13.68 35.38
N ALA A 72 14.33 14.60 35.68
CA ALA A 72 13.67 14.74 36.98
C ALA A 72 12.20 15.17 36.79
N THR A 73 11.40 15.07 37.84
CA THR A 73 9.98 15.48 37.84
C THR A 73 9.73 16.50 38.93
N ILE A 74 8.98 17.56 38.62
CA ILE A 74 8.60 18.61 39.57
C ILE A 74 7.68 18.01 40.63
N SER A 75 8.17 18.00 41.87
CA SER A 75 7.49 17.44 43.05
C SER A 75 6.83 18.51 43.91
N GLN A 76 7.27 19.76 43.80
CA GLN A 76 6.68 20.93 44.44
C GLN A 76 6.96 22.17 43.58
N SER A 77 5.98 23.08 43.47
CA SER A 77 6.13 24.34 42.75
C SER A 77 5.21 25.41 43.34
N ASP A 78 5.81 26.42 43.97
CA ASP A 78 5.14 27.62 44.49
C ASP A 78 6.06 28.84 44.37
N ASP A 79 5.55 30.05 44.65
CA ASP A 79 6.28 31.31 44.50
C ASP A 79 7.61 31.36 45.29
N SER A 80 7.73 30.56 46.35
CA SER A 80 8.87 30.53 47.25
C SER A 80 9.86 29.39 46.95
N MET A 81 9.42 28.30 46.33
CA MET A 81 10.26 27.11 46.13
C MET A 81 9.77 26.20 45.00
N VAL A 82 10.71 25.74 44.16
CA VAL A 82 10.48 24.67 43.17
C VAL A 82 11.41 23.50 43.50
N ILE A 83 10.86 22.30 43.66
CA ILE A 83 11.61 21.08 43.97
C ILE A 83 11.37 20.01 42.91
N ALA A 84 12.43 19.49 42.32
CA ALA A 84 12.37 18.33 41.43
C ALA A 84 12.95 17.07 42.08
N THR A 85 12.43 15.89 41.70
CA THR A 85 12.97 14.58 42.10
C THR A 85 13.62 13.89 40.91
N ILE A 86 14.89 13.48 41.03
CA ILE A 86 15.66 12.81 39.97
C ILE A 86 15.06 11.44 39.66
N ASN A 87 14.73 11.21 38.39
CA ASN A 87 14.25 9.94 37.87
C ASN A 87 15.39 9.09 37.30
N GLN A 88 16.29 9.71 36.52
CA GLN A 88 17.41 9.04 35.89
C GLN A 88 18.57 10.03 35.66
N ALA A 89 19.80 9.67 36.00
CA ALA A 89 20.97 10.50 35.73
C ALA A 89 22.16 9.64 35.27
N SER A 90 22.93 10.17 34.32
CA SER A 90 24.13 9.56 33.76
C SER A 90 25.38 9.80 34.61
N GLY A 91 25.30 10.66 35.63
CA GLY A 91 26.37 11.02 36.56
C GLY A 91 25.86 11.76 37.81
N LYS A 92 26.76 12.32 38.63
CA LYS A 92 26.37 13.17 39.76
C LYS A 92 25.84 14.52 39.26
N VAL A 93 24.63 14.87 39.69
CA VAL A 93 24.03 16.20 39.49
C VAL A 93 24.63 17.18 40.51
N LEU A 94 24.98 18.39 40.06
CA LEU A 94 25.69 19.40 40.86
C LEU A 94 24.89 20.72 40.91
N VAL A 95 25.03 21.45 42.01
CA VAL A 95 24.52 22.82 42.13
C VAL A 95 25.17 23.71 41.05
N GLY A 96 24.35 24.53 40.39
CA GLY A 96 24.78 25.42 39.30
C GLY A 96 24.62 24.85 37.89
N GLN A 97 24.05 23.66 37.72
CA GLN A 97 23.69 23.11 36.41
C GLN A 97 22.37 23.71 35.91
N ASP A 98 22.29 23.98 34.60
CA ASP A 98 21.08 24.47 33.96
C ASP A 98 20.03 23.35 33.82
N VAL A 99 18.77 23.73 33.92
CA VAL A 99 17.62 22.85 33.73
C VAL A 99 16.64 23.46 32.75
N SER A 100 16.09 22.64 31.86
CA SER A 100 14.94 22.99 31.04
C SER A 100 13.75 22.15 31.48
N ILE A 101 12.59 22.79 31.65
CA ILE A 101 11.37 22.17 32.16
C ILE A 101 10.29 22.28 31.09
N ASP A 102 9.81 21.13 30.65
CA ASP A 102 8.72 21.01 29.69
C ASP A 102 7.40 21.08 30.47
N SER A 103 6.83 22.29 30.54
CA SER A 103 5.59 22.56 31.25
C SER A 103 4.40 22.62 30.30
N THR A 104 3.49 21.66 30.44
CA THR A 104 2.25 21.61 29.62
C THR A 104 1.14 22.50 30.17
N ASN A 105 1.31 23.04 31.39
CA ASN A 105 0.37 23.97 32.03
C ASN A 105 1.09 24.88 33.05
N PRO A 106 1.98 25.76 32.59
CA PRO A 106 2.73 26.64 33.47
C PRO A 106 1.80 27.62 34.19
N VAL A 107 2.03 27.83 35.49
CA VAL A 107 1.17 28.68 36.33
C VAL A 107 1.82 30.06 36.49
N ASN A 108 1.05 31.12 36.17
CA ASN A 108 1.49 32.50 36.39
C ASN A 108 1.68 32.79 37.87
N ARG A 109 2.79 33.46 38.21
CA ARG A 109 3.21 33.82 39.57
C ARG A 109 2.25 34.74 40.36
N SER A 110 1.03 35.06 39.86
CA SER A 110 -0.04 35.78 40.61
C SER A 110 -1.39 36.06 39.84
N GLY A 111 -2.04 35.08 39.19
CA GLY A 111 -3.29 35.30 38.41
C GLY A 111 -4.63 34.96 39.09
N LYS A 112 -5.74 35.65 38.75
CA LYS A 112 -7.14 35.32 39.12
C LYS A 112 -7.85 34.55 37.99
N ASN A 113 -8.62 33.52 38.33
CA ASN A 113 -9.31 32.68 37.34
C ASN A 113 -10.37 33.45 36.53
N VAL A 114 -10.35 33.23 35.22
CA VAL A 114 -11.29 33.79 34.24
C VAL A 114 -12.59 32.96 34.24
N PRO A 115 -13.74 33.56 34.59
CA PRO A 115 -15.01 32.84 34.67
C PRO A 115 -15.55 32.41 33.29
N VAL A 116 -16.37 31.36 33.26
CA VAL A 116 -17.10 30.91 32.05
C VAL A 116 -18.34 31.78 31.83
N LEU A 117 -18.37 32.51 30.72
CA LEU A 117 -19.39 33.50 30.38
C LEU A 117 -20.17 33.16 29.10
N ILE A 118 -19.65 32.30 28.22
CA ILE A 118 -20.34 31.84 26.99
C ILE A 118 -21.73 31.30 27.34
N GLY A 119 -22.75 31.74 26.60
CA GLY A 119 -24.15 31.35 26.81
C GLY A 119 -24.88 32.13 27.91
N ARG A 120 -24.20 33.01 28.67
CA ARG A 120 -24.85 33.87 29.67
C ARG A 120 -25.39 35.15 29.04
N SER A 121 -26.42 35.73 29.66
CA SER A 121 -26.87 37.09 29.32
C SER A 121 -25.77 38.11 29.61
N ALA A 122 -25.72 39.22 28.87
CA ALA A 122 -24.76 40.30 29.11
C ALA A 122 -24.78 40.79 30.58
N THR A 123 -25.97 40.81 31.21
CA THR A 123 -26.15 41.19 32.61
C THR A 123 -25.52 40.19 33.58
N ASP A 124 -25.71 38.89 33.35
CA ASP A 124 -25.16 37.84 34.20
C ASP A 124 -23.66 37.68 34.01
N ALA A 125 -23.18 37.88 32.78
CA ALA A 125 -21.76 37.93 32.48
C ALA A 125 -21.07 39.08 33.23
N LYS A 126 -21.67 40.28 33.24
CA LYS A 126 -21.15 41.43 33.98
C LYS A 126 -21.05 41.19 35.49
N LYS A 127 -22.05 40.51 36.08
CA LYS A 127 -22.02 40.11 37.50
C LYS A 127 -20.92 39.08 37.79
N ALA A 128 -20.77 38.08 36.93
CA ALA A 128 -19.75 37.03 37.09
C ALA A 128 -18.32 37.58 37.00
N VAL A 129 -18.07 38.53 36.10
CA VAL A 129 -16.77 39.20 35.97
C VAL A 129 -16.45 40.05 37.20
N ALA A 130 -17.41 40.83 37.68
CA ALA A 130 -17.23 41.66 38.88
C ALA A 130 -16.97 40.79 40.14
N ALA A 131 -17.67 39.66 40.27
CA ALA A 131 -17.45 38.70 41.36
C ALA A 131 -16.05 38.05 41.32
N ALA A 132 -15.45 37.95 40.13
CA ALA A 132 -14.08 37.49 39.94
C ALA A 132 -13.02 38.58 40.21
N GLY A 133 -13.42 39.82 40.52
CA GLY A 133 -12.50 40.95 40.72
C GLY A 133 -11.86 41.45 39.42
N LEU A 134 -12.53 41.24 38.29
CA LEU A 134 -12.13 41.62 36.94
C LEU A 134 -13.04 42.74 36.41
N THR A 135 -12.67 43.38 35.31
CA THR A 135 -13.51 44.34 34.58
C THR A 135 -13.90 43.77 33.22
N ALA A 136 -14.99 44.26 32.60
CA ALA A 136 -15.44 43.77 31.30
C ALA A 136 -15.87 44.91 30.37
N LYS A 137 -15.44 44.80 29.12
CA LYS A 137 -15.86 45.61 27.98
C LYS A 137 -16.73 44.77 27.04
N PHE A 138 -17.97 45.19 26.86
CA PHE A 138 -18.92 44.49 25.99
C PHE A 138 -18.86 45.02 24.57
N LYS A 139 -18.81 44.12 23.60
CA LYS A 139 -18.89 44.40 22.16
C LYS A 139 -20.13 43.71 21.60
N VAL A 140 -20.92 44.43 20.80
CA VAL A 140 -22.01 43.83 20.05
C VAL A 140 -21.46 43.22 18.77
N GLY A 141 -21.73 41.94 18.55
CA GLY A 141 -21.24 41.16 17.43
C GLY A 141 -22.35 40.79 16.45
N LEU A 142 -22.34 39.54 16.00
CA LEU A 142 -23.29 39.03 15.01
C LEU A 142 -24.75 39.08 15.49
N PRO A 143 -25.74 39.13 14.58
CA PRO A 143 -27.15 38.95 14.92
C PRO A 143 -27.38 37.60 15.62
N ALA A 144 -28.28 37.57 16.60
CA ALA A 144 -28.63 36.33 17.28
C ALA A 144 -29.19 35.28 16.29
N PRO A 145 -28.60 34.07 16.21
CA PRO A 145 -29.16 32.97 15.42
C PRO A 145 -30.57 32.59 15.87
N VAL A 146 -31.36 31.99 14.98
CA VAL A 146 -32.70 31.48 15.31
C VAL A 146 -32.61 30.51 16.50
N GLY A 147 -33.33 30.81 17.58
CA GLY A 147 -33.33 30.01 18.82
C GLY A 147 -32.33 30.45 19.89
N VAL A 148 -31.48 31.45 19.63
CA VAL A 148 -30.56 32.05 20.62
C VAL A 148 -31.07 33.44 21.02
N GLN A 149 -31.06 33.74 22.33
CA GLN A 149 -31.50 35.03 22.84
C GLN A 149 -30.49 36.14 22.48
N PRO A 150 -30.94 37.32 21.98
CA PRO A 150 -30.08 38.49 21.82
C PRO A 150 -29.34 38.88 23.10
N HIS A 151 -28.19 39.53 22.95
CA HIS A 151 -27.33 39.94 24.06
C HIS A 151 -26.79 38.78 24.92
N THR A 152 -26.79 37.56 24.37
CA THR A 152 -26.08 36.41 24.96
C THR A 152 -24.63 36.43 24.50
N VAL A 153 -23.72 36.14 25.42
CA VAL A 153 -22.28 36.04 25.15
C VAL A 153 -22.02 34.84 24.25
N TYR A 154 -21.39 35.05 23.10
CA TYR A 154 -20.94 33.97 22.21
C TYR A 154 -19.43 33.89 22.08
N GLU A 155 -18.73 34.91 22.56
CA GLU A 155 -17.27 34.96 22.58
C GLU A 155 -16.82 35.74 23.82
N GLN A 156 -15.77 35.26 24.46
CA GLN A 156 -15.09 35.95 25.55
C GLN A 156 -13.58 35.86 25.33
N ASN A 157 -12.87 36.93 25.67
CA ASN A 157 -11.42 36.97 25.62
C ASN A 157 -10.91 37.63 26.93
N PRO A 158 -10.02 36.95 27.69
CA PRO A 158 -9.52 35.59 27.49
C PRO A 158 -10.58 34.48 27.66
N VAL A 159 -10.28 33.32 27.07
CA VAL A 159 -11.14 32.12 27.11
C VAL A 159 -11.30 31.60 28.54
N ALA A 160 -12.42 30.93 28.80
CA ALA A 160 -12.75 30.46 30.14
C ALA A 160 -11.74 29.41 30.63
N GLY A 161 -11.37 29.48 31.91
CA GLY A 161 -10.35 28.61 32.51
C GLY A 161 -8.91 29.16 32.48
N GLY A 162 -8.67 30.28 31.80
CA GLY A 162 -7.41 31.02 31.91
C GLY A 162 -7.28 31.80 33.22
N THR A 163 -6.14 32.45 33.45
CA THR A 163 -5.92 33.38 34.57
C THR A 163 -5.57 34.78 34.06
N MET A 164 -6.04 35.83 34.75
CA MET A 164 -5.72 37.23 34.47
C MET A 164 -5.22 37.96 35.70
N ALA A 165 -4.39 38.99 35.50
CA ALA A 165 -3.97 39.90 36.55
C ALA A 165 -5.17 40.59 37.22
N LYS A 166 -5.04 40.92 38.51
CA LYS A 166 -6.08 41.60 39.30
C LYS A 166 -6.46 42.94 38.65
N GLY A 167 -7.74 43.13 38.32
CA GLY A 167 -8.24 44.32 37.62
C GLY A 167 -8.12 44.28 36.09
N GLY A 168 -7.72 43.14 35.51
CA GLY A 168 -7.68 42.94 34.06
C GLY A 168 -9.06 43.06 33.41
N GLU A 169 -9.09 43.67 32.22
CA GLU A 169 -10.31 43.94 31.46
C GLU A 169 -10.55 42.83 30.43
N MET A 170 -11.67 42.12 30.57
CA MET A 170 -12.14 41.12 29.61
C MET A 170 -12.88 41.79 28.45
N VAL A 171 -12.70 41.27 27.23
CA VAL A 171 -13.54 41.63 26.08
C VAL A 171 -14.61 40.55 25.90
N ILE A 172 -15.88 40.95 25.93
CA ILE A 172 -17.02 40.03 25.83
C ILE A 172 -17.84 40.40 24.61
N THR A 173 -17.97 39.50 23.64
CA THR A 173 -18.80 39.71 22.46
C THR A 173 -20.18 39.07 22.66
N ILE A 174 -21.22 39.87 22.53
CA ILE A 174 -22.62 39.45 22.67
C ILE A 174 -23.34 39.53 21.33
N TYR A 175 -24.34 38.67 21.13
CA TYR A 175 -25.21 38.76 19.95
C TYR A 175 -25.97 40.10 19.93
N SER A 176 -26.17 40.67 18.74
CA SER A 176 -27.03 41.84 18.54
C SER A 176 -28.51 41.46 18.56
N ASP A 177 -29.38 42.46 18.71
CA ASP A 177 -30.81 42.29 18.46
C ASP A 177 -31.05 41.72 17.06
N ALA A 178 -31.98 40.77 16.98
CA ALA A 178 -32.40 40.22 15.70
C ALA A 178 -33.32 41.24 15.02
N ALA A 179 -32.80 41.95 14.00
CA ALA A 179 -33.61 42.80 13.13
C ALA A 179 -33.45 42.40 11.66
N MET A 180 -34.54 41.82 11.16
CA MET A 180 -35.08 41.80 9.80
C MET A 180 -34.31 42.49 8.66
N GLN A 181 -34.28 41.78 7.53
CA GLN A 181 -34.20 42.36 6.18
C GLN A 181 -35.14 43.60 6.05
N ASN A 182 -34.56 44.76 5.69
CA ASN A 182 -35.20 45.97 5.14
C ASN A 182 -36.42 46.60 5.89
N ARG A 183 -36.24 47.79 6.50
CA ARG A 183 -36.91 49.08 6.14
C ARG A 183 -36.72 50.22 7.17
N ASP A 184 -36.80 51.44 6.64
CA ASP A 184 -36.69 52.77 7.26
C ASP A 184 -37.64 53.11 8.44
N SER A 185 -37.10 53.95 9.33
CA SER A 185 -37.72 55.03 10.14
C SER A 185 -38.98 54.83 11.00
N ALA A 186 -38.82 55.20 12.29
CA ALA A 186 -39.76 55.89 13.20
C ALA A 186 -40.61 55.11 14.24
N LYS A 187 -40.47 55.58 15.50
CA LYS A 187 -41.41 55.61 16.66
C LYS A 187 -41.65 54.33 17.50
N LEU A 188 -41.23 54.41 18.79
CA LEU A 188 -41.84 53.80 19.99
C LEU A 188 -43.22 54.44 20.30
N PRO A 189 -44.09 53.96 21.24
CA PRO A 189 -43.97 52.89 22.26
C PRO A 189 -45.24 51.98 22.42
N GLY A 190 -45.22 50.98 23.34
CA GLY A 190 -46.45 50.45 23.95
C GLY A 190 -46.41 49.00 24.47
N SER A 191 -46.55 48.86 25.78
CA SER A 191 -46.70 47.63 26.58
C SER A 191 -47.97 46.80 26.30
N VAL A 192 -47.94 45.49 26.59
CA VAL A 192 -48.82 44.75 27.54
C VAL A 192 -48.92 43.24 27.18
N VAL A 193 -48.46 42.41 28.13
CA VAL A 193 -49.01 41.14 28.70
C VAL A 193 -49.87 40.22 27.81
N SER A 194 -49.50 38.93 27.74
CA SER A 194 -50.28 37.77 28.25
C SER A 194 -50.24 36.51 27.36
N THR A 195 -49.95 35.39 28.04
CA THR A 195 -50.47 34.01 27.84
C THR A 195 -50.21 33.26 26.54
N ALA A 196 -49.48 32.16 26.69
CA ALA A 196 -49.44 31.02 25.81
C ALA A 196 -50.79 30.25 25.82
N THR A 197 -51.20 29.82 24.64
CA THR A 197 -52.02 28.61 24.44
C THR A 197 -51.45 27.89 23.23
N ALA A 198 -51.17 26.59 23.43
CA ALA A 198 -50.73 25.67 22.41
C ALA A 198 -51.90 25.30 21.50
N GLU A 199 -51.68 25.30 20.19
CA GLU A 199 -52.45 24.49 19.26
C GLU A 199 -51.55 24.07 18.09
N SER A 200 -51.67 22.80 17.74
CA SER A 200 -50.99 22.11 16.66
C SER A 200 -51.43 22.63 15.30
N GLU A 201 -50.53 22.69 14.32
CA GLU A 201 -50.73 22.05 13.00
C GLU A 201 -49.57 22.29 12.03
N ALA A 202 -49.42 21.32 11.13
CA ALA A 202 -48.77 21.38 9.83
C ALA A 202 -47.23 21.44 9.76
N THR A 203 -46.67 20.23 9.64
CA THR A 203 -45.46 19.89 8.89
C THR A 203 -45.41 20.60 7.53
N THR A 204 -44.70 21.73 7.48
CA THR A 204 -44.15 22.26 6.22
C THR A 204 -42.77 21.66 6.03
N LYS A 205 -42.63 20.82 4.99
CA LYS A 205 -41.34 20.35 4.49
C LYS A 205 -40.44 21.56 4.25
N ALA A 206 -39.36 21.67 5.02
CA ALA A 206 -38.29 22.61 4.75
C ALA A 206 -37.79 22.37 3.33
N THR A 207 -37.91 23.37 2.47
CA THR A 207 -37.22 23.39 1.18
C THR A 207 -35.72 23.32 1.48
N PRO A 208 -34.95 22.39 0.88
CA PRO A 208 -33.53 22.30 1.15
C PRO A 208 -32.87 23.62 0.73
N SER A 209 -32.15 24.25 1.67
CA SER A 209 -31.30 25.40 1.40
C SER A 209 -30.35 25.08 0.25
N LYS A 210 -30.20 26.00 -0.70
CA LYS A 210 -29.26 25.90 -1.83
C LYS A 210 -27.89 25.41 -1.30
N PRO A 211 -27.23 24.44 -1.96
CA PRO A 211 -25.85 24.11 -1.62
C PRO A 211 -24.97 25.33 -1.92
N VAL A 212 -24.52 26.02 -0.87
CA VAL A 212 -23.55 27.10 -1.00
C VAL A 212 -22.17 26.42 -1.12
N VAL A 213 -21.65 26.37 -2.35
CA VAL A 213 -20.26 26.01 -2.57
C VAL A 213 -19.43 27.23 -2.17
N GLU A 214 -18.87 27.23 -0.97
CA GLU A 214 -17.95 28.29 -0.55
C GLU A 214 -16.61 28.10 -1.26
N PHE A 215 -16.13 29.15 -1.93
CA PHE A 215 -14.84 29.15 -2.62
C PHE A 215 -13.74 29.53 -1.66
N ARG A 216 -12.64 28.78 -1.67
CA ARG A 216 -11.44 29.21 -0.96
C ARG A 216 -10.84 30.42 -1.66
N ASN A 217 -10.58 31.48 -0.92
CA ASN A 217 -9.89 32.64 -1.47
C ASN A 217 -8.40 32.29 -1.67
N LEU A 218 -7.94 32.30 -2.91
CA LEU A 218 -6.56 32.00 -3.28
C LEU A 218 -5.74 33.27 -3.24
N SER A 219 -4.63 33.24 -2.51
CA SER A 219 -3.73 34.39 -2.40
C SER A 219 -2.90 34.61 -3.67
N GLY A 220 -2.73 33.56 -4.49
CA GLY A 220 -1.91 33.60 -5.69
C GLY A 220 -0.46 33.21 -5.40
N PRO A 221 0.40 33.13 -6.43
CA PRO A 221 1.81 32.82 -6.26
C PRO A 221 2.52 33.95 -5.50
N ASP A 222 3.23 33.60 -4.44
CA ASP A 222 4.06 34.52 -3.67
C ASP A 222 5.56 34.33 -3.95
N ALA A 223 6.41 35.07 -3.24
CA ALA A 223 7.86 34.96 -3.39
C ALA A 223 8.40 33.54 -3.06
N LYS A 224 7.75 32.82 -2.14
CA LYS A 224 8.11 31.45 -1.79
C LYS A 224 7.73 30.49 -2.92
N THR A 225 6.55 30.67 -3.53
CA THR A 225 6.11 29.92 -4.71
C THR A 225 7.13 30.02 -5.85
N VAL A 226 7.53 31.23 -6.23
CA VAL A 226 8.54 31.46 -7.28
C VAL A 226 9.85 30.74 -6.95
N MET A 227 10.26 30.78 -5.67
CA MET A 227 11.47 30.12 -5.19
C MET A 227 11.40 28.60 -5.32
N VAL A 228 10.27 28.00 -4.92
CA VAL A 228 10.04 26.55 -4.99
C VAL A 228 9.99 26.08 -6.44
N VAL A 229 9.29 26.81 -7.32
CA VAL A 229 9.23 26.49 -8.75
C VAL A 229 10.64 26.46 -9.34
N LYS A 230 11.44 27.52 -9.15
CA LYS A 230 12.82 27.57 -9.66
C LYS A 230 13.70 26.45 -9.09
N ALA A 231 13.53 26.10 -7.82
CA ALA A 231 14.24 24.98 -7.21
C ALA A 231 13.86 23.65 -7.88
N ALA A 232 12.57 23.39 -8.10
CA ALA A 232 12.09 22.18 -8.77
C ALA A 232 12.59 22.09 -10.22
N ILE A 233 12.56 23.17 -10.98
CA ILE A 233 13.11 23.22 -12.36
C ILE A 233 14.61 22.95 -12.36
N SER A 234 15.34 23.50 -11.39
CA SER A 234 16.77 23.22 -11.23
C SER A 234 17.03 21.73 -10.95
N MET A 235 16.24 21.10 -10.07
CA MET A 235 16.37 19.67 -9.78
C MET A 235 16.07 18.80 -10.99
N LEU A 236 14.99 19.11 -11.72
CA LEU A 236 14.66 18.47 -12.99
C LEU A 236 15.84 18.57 -13.97
N ALA A 237 16.37 19.77 -14.19
CA ALA A 237 17.46 20.01 -15.13
C ALA A 237 18.77 19.32 -14.74
N GLN A 238 19.02 19.07 -13.45
CA GLN A 238 20.23 18.42 -12.95
C GLN A 238 20.11 16.90 -12.89
N HIS A 239 19.01 16.38 -12.36
CA HIS A 239 18.90 14.99 -11.93
C HIS A 239 18.03 14.10 -12.82
N HIS A 240 17.18 14.68 -13.67
CA HIS A 240 16.27 13.88 -14.48
C HIS A 240 17.01 13.08 -15.57
N LEU A 241 16.71 11.79 -15.64
CA LEU A 241 17.35 10.78 -16.47
C LEU A 241 17.32 11.12 -17.98
N SER A 242 16.27 11.77 -18.44
CA SER A 242 16.13 12.13 -19.86
C SER A 242 17.13 13.19 -20.31
N GLY A 243 17.59 14.05 -19.38
CA GLY A 243 18.41 15.22 -19.69
C GLY A 243 17.82 16.20 -20.69
N ARG A 244 16.52 16.08 -21.01
CA ARG A 244 15.82 16.93 -21.97
C ARG A 244 15.70 18.36 -21.44
N PRO A 245 15.86 19.39 -22.29
CA PRO A 245 15.58 20.77 -21.89
C PRO A 245 14.09 20.95 -21.60
N LEU A 246 13.75 22.04 -20.92
CA LEU A 246 12.38 22.53 -20.79
C LEU A 246 12.10 23.42 -21.99
N ASP A 247 11.38 22.88 -22.97
CA ASP A 247 11.13 23.45 -24.30
C ASP A 247 9.63 23.39 -24.71
N ASP A 248 9.33 23.87 -25.91
CA ASP A 248 7.99 23.88 -26.51
C ASP A 248 7.31 22.49 -26.54
N GLU A 249 8.08 21.41 -26.69
CA GLU A 249 7.52 20.06 -26.68
C GLU A 249 6.98 19.73 -25.28
N ILE A 250 7.78 20.00 -24.24
CA ILE A 250 7.36 19.82 -22.84
C ILE A 250 6.22 20.76 -22.48
N SER A 251 6.24 22.01 -22.95
CA SER A 251 5.14 22.98 -22.75
C SER A 251 3.81 22.44 -23.26
N ARG A 252 3.78 21.94 -24.50
CA ARG A 252 2.58 21.33 -25.10
C ARG A 252 2.04 20.15 -24.31
N ARG A 253 2.94 19.26 -23.86
CA ARG A 253 2.59 18.10 -23.04
C ARG A 253 1.97 18.54 -21.71
N ALA A 254 2.60 19.49 -21.03
CA ALA A 254 2.12 20.03 -19.76
C ALA A 254 0.75 20.72 -19.92
N PHE A 255 0.54 21.46 -21.01
CA PHE A 255 -0.75 22.06 -21.33
C PHE A 255 -1.84 20.99 -21.52
N SER A 256 -1.57 19.93 -22.28
CA SER A 256 -2.52 18.81 -22.45
C SER A 256 -2.82 18.13 -21.11
N HIS A 257 -1.79 17.81 -20.33
CA HIS A 257 -1.93 17.20 -19.00
C HIS A 257 -2.75 18.06 -18.04
N MET A 258 -2.58 19.39 -18.06
CA MET A 258 -3.40 20.30 -17.28
C MET A 258 -4.87 20.22 -17.68
N VAL A 259 -5.17 20.39 -18.96
CA VAL A 259 -6.55 20.41 -19.46
C VAL A 259 -7.25 19.08 -19.22
N ASP A 260 -6.60 17.98 -19.58
CA ASP A 260 -7.16 16.63 -19.45
C ASP A 260 -7.23 16.17 -17.98
N GLY A 261 -6.30 16.61 -17.12
CA GLY A 261 -6.27 16.27 -15.70
C GLY A 261 -7.38 16.93 -14.88
N PHE A 262 -7.70 18.20 -15.16
CA PHE A 262 -8.72 18.94 -14.40
C PHE A 262 -10.15 18.69 -14.90
N ASP A 263 -10.35 18.42 -16.19
CA ASP A 263 -11.66 18.09 -16.76
C ASP A 263 -11.64 16.85 -17.67
N PRO A 264 -11.28 15.65 -17.14
CA PRO A 264 -11.10 14.42 -17.91
C PRO A 264 -12.38 13.91 -18.57
N ARG A 265 -13.55 14.37 -18.11
CA ARG A 265 -14.87 14.02 -18.68
C ARG A 265 -15.49 15.16 -19.49
N ARG A 266 -14.80 16.29 -19.58
CA ARG A 266 -15.24 17.50 -20.30
C ARG A 266 -16.63 17.95 -19.86
N LEU A 267 -16.83 18.00 -18.54
CA LEU A 267 -18.10 18.31 -17.88
C LEU A 267 -18.17 19.75 -17.35
N TYR A 268 -17.06 20.49 -17.33
CA TYR A 268 -17.02 21.81 -16.70
C TYR A 268 -16.69 22.91 -17.68
N LEU A 269 -15.63 22.74 -18.47
CA LEU A 269 -15.06 23.80 -19.31
C LEU A 269 -15.73 23.87 -20.70
N PHE A 270 -15.82 25.09 -21.23
CA PHE A 270 -16.21 25.30 -22.63
C PHE A 270 -15.01 25.25 -23.56
N ARG A 271 -15.28 25.01 -24.84
CA ARG A 271 -14.27 25.16 -25.91
C ARG A 271 -13.65 26.56 -25.91
N SER A 272 -14.46 27.60 -25.70
CA SER A 272 -13.99 28.99 -25.62
C SER A 272 -13.05 29.23 -24.44
N ASP A 273 -13.27 28.56 -23.31
CA ASP A 273 -12.35 28.63 -22.16
C ASP A 273 -11.00 28.01 -22.57
N ILE A 274 -10.99 26.84 -23.21
CA ILE A 274 -9.73 26.22 -23.67
C ILE A 274 -9.02 27.07 -24.73
N ASP A 275 -9.77 27.63 -25.69
CA ASP A 275 -9.21 28.48 -26.75
C ASP A 275 -8.59 29.77 -26.16
N GLU A 276 -9.10 30.30 -25.03
CA GLU A 276 -8.50 31.42 -24.29
C GLU A 276 -7.11 31.05 -23.73
N PHE A 277 -6.96 29.84 -23.18
CA PHE A 277 -5.70 29.38 -22.59
C PHE A 277 -4.71 28.80 -23.60
N LYS A 278 -5.12 28.50 -24.84
CA LYS A 278 -4.23 27.96 -25.90
C LYS A 278 -3.00 28.81 -26.17
N ARG A 279 -3.04 30.12 -25.90
CA ARG A 279 -1.87 30.99 -26.01
C ARG A 279 -0.67 30.49 -25.20
N TYR A 280 -0.93 29.81 -24.08
CA TYR A 280 0.09 29.27 -23.20
C TYR A 280 0.67 27.93 -23.66
N GLU A 281 0.10 27.29 -24.68
CA GLU A 281 0.51 25.94 -25.14
C GLU A 281 2.03 25.85 -25.41
N TYR A 282 2.65 26.94 -25.87
CA TYR A 282 4.07 27.02 -26.20
C TYR A 282 4.86 27.98 -25.29
N GLU A 283 4.26 28.46 -24.19
CA GLU A 283 4.89 29.47 -23.31
C GLU A 283 5.12 28.94 -21.88
N LEU A 284 4.57 27.77 -21.52
CA LEU A 284 4.69 27.24 -20.15
C LEU A 284 6.17 27.00 -19.78
N ASP A 285 6.97 26.54 -20.73
CA ASP A 285 8.39 26.31 -20.54
C ASP A 285 9.14 27.57 -20.04
N SER A 286 8.85 28.72 -20.63
CA SER A 286 9.45 30.01 -20.29
C SER A 286 8.89 30.54 -18.97
N LEU A 287 7.58 30.45 -18.76
CA LEU A 287 6.93 30.85 -17.50
C LEU A 287 7.47 30.07 -16.30
N TYR A 288 7.57 28.74 -16.41
CA TYR A 288 8.13 27.89 -15.34
C TYR A 288 9.62 28.19 -15.09
N ARG A 289 10.43 28.49 -16.12
CA ARG A 289 11.83 28.92 -15.96
C ARG A 289 11.93 30.23 -15.15
N ASP A 290 11.00 31.14 -15.35
CA ASP A 290 10.93 32.41 -14.62
C ASP A 290 10.29 32.28 -13.23
N GLY A 291 9.76 31.10 -12.91
CA GLY A 291 9.06 30.80 -11.67
C GLY A 291 7.63 31.33 -11.63
N ASP A 292 7.09 31.73 -12.79
CA ASP A 292 5.74 32.25 -12.95
C ASP A 292 4.75 31.09 -13.18
N ILE A 293 3.81 30.94 -12.25
CA ILE A 293 2.69 30.01 -12.37
C ILE A 293 1.33 30.71 -12.26
N GLU A 294 1.27 32.03 -12.44
CA GLU A 294 0.02 32.82 -12.37
C GLU A 294 -1.01 32.34 -13.42
N PHE A 295 -0.53 31.85 -14.57
CA PHE A 295 -1.39 31.24 -15.59
C PHE A 295 -2.24 30.10 -15.01
N PHE A 296 -1.65 29.30 -14.11
CA PHE A 296 -2.29 28.13 -13.50
C PHE A 296 -3.39 28.56 -12.52
N TYR A 297 -3.12 29.58 -11.72
CA TYR A 297 -4.13 30.20 -10.85
C TYR A 297 -5.29 30.79 -11.68
N THR A 298 -4.98 31.44 -12.79
CA THR A 298 -6.00 32.00 -13.69
C THR A 298 -6.87 30.89 -14.31
N PHE A 299 -6.25 29.81 -14.77
CA PHE A 299 -6.96 28.62 -15.27
C PHE A 299 -7.84 28.01 -14.19
N PHE A 300 -7.30 27.79 -12.99
CA PHE A 300 -8.03 27.21 -11.88
C PHE A 300 -9.21 28.09 -11.45
N ARG A 301 -9.05 29.42 -11.41
CA ARG A 301 -10.17 30.35 -11.15
C ARG A 301 -11.27 30.20 -12.20
N ARG A 302 -10.92 30.07 -13.49
CA ARG A 302 -11.91 29.81 -14.54
C ARG A 302 -12.60 28.47 -14.34
N LEU A 303 -11.86 27.41 -14.01
CA LEU A 303 -12.43 26.10 -13.69
C LEU A 303 -13.40 26.18 -12.51
N THR A 304 -12.98 26.78 -11.39
CA THR A 304 -13.84 26.90 -10.20
C THR A 304 -15.07 27.76 -10.46
N GLN A 305 -14.96 28.78 -11.29
CA GLN A 305 -16.10 29.56 -11.75
C GLN A 305 -17.08 28.66 -12.52
N ARG A 306 -16.61 27.88 -13.50
CA ARG A 306 -17.47 26.95 -14.24
C ARG A 306 -18.11 25.91 -13.32
N VAL A 307 -17.34 25.38 -12.38
CA VAL A 307 -17.84 24.45 -11.36
C VAL A 307 -18.95 25.08 -10.51
N ALA A 308 -18.82 26.34 -10.11
CA ALA A 308 -19.86 27.11 -9.43
C ALA A 308 -21.16 27.15 -10.25
N GLU A 309 -21.03 27.56 -11.52
CA GLU A 309 -22.14 27.68 -12.46
C GLU A 309 -22.84 26.33 -12.69
N ARG A 310 -22.10 25.20 -12.66
CA ARG A 310 -22.68 23.85 -12.69
C ARG A 310 -23.37 23.50 -11.38
N ALA A 311 -22.72 23.74 -10.25
CA ALA A 311 -23.21 23.38 -8.92
C ALA A 311 -24.62 23.94 -8.64
N GLU A 312 -24.92 25.15 -9.13
CA GLU A 312 -26.26 25.75 -9.00
C GLU A 312 -27.35 24.99 -9.77
N ARG A 313 -27.00 24.35 -10.90
CA ARG A 313 -27.95 23.74 -11.84
C ARG A 313 -28.09 22.24 -11.65
N LEU A 314 -27.04 21.58 -11.17
CA LEU A 314 -26.97 20.13 -10.99
C LEU A 314 -28.11 19.57 -10.11
N PRO A 315 -28.53 20.20 -9.00
CA PRO A 315 -29.67 19.72 -8.22
C PRO A 315 -30.98 19.69 -9.02
N ALA A 316 -31.22 20.70 -9.87
CA ALA A 316 -32.42 20.72 -10.71
C ALA A 316 -32.34 19.62 -11.79
N LEU A 317 -31.18 19.47 -12.44
CA LEU A 317 -30.96 18.41 -13.44
C LEU A 317 -31.08 17.01 -12.84
N LEU A 318 -30.64 16.79 -11.61
CA LEU A 318 -30.75 15.50 -10.92
C LEU A 318 -32.21 15.17 -10.54
N ASN A 319 -32.97 16.19 -10.15
CA ASN A 319 -34.35 16.03 -9.70
C ASN A 319 -35.39 16.05 -10.82
N GLN A 320 -35.02 16.43 -12.04
CA GLN A 320 -35.93 16.37 -13.18
C GLN A 320 -36.40 14.93 -13.47
N THR A 321 -37.47 14.81 -14.24
CA THR A 321 -37.92 13.52 -14.76
C THR A 321 -36.91 13.00 -15.77
N HIS A 322 -36.36 11.80 -15.51
CA HIS A 322 -35.49 11.10 -16.44
C HIS A 322 -36.30 9.97 -17.07
N ASP A 323 -36.48 10.03 -18.39
CA ASP A 323 -37.09 8.94 -19.16
C ASP A 323 -36.02 7.86 -19.40
N PHE A 324 -36.17 6.71 -18.76
CA PHE A 324 -35.21 5.61 -18.85
C PHE A 324 -35.49 4.64 -20.01
N ASP A 325 -36.52 4.88 -20.81
CA ASP A 325 -36.89 4.02 -21.93
C ASP A 325 -36.38 4.57 -23.28
N VAL A 326 -35.88 5.81 -23.29
CA VAL A 326 -35.26 6.43 -24.47
C VAL A 326 -33.93 5.76 -24.83
N ASP A 327 -33.80 5.41 -26.12
CA ASP A 327 -32.58 4.92 -26.74
C ASP A 327 -31.55 6.04 -26.93
N GLU A 328 -30.69 6.18 -25.94
CA GLU A 328 -29.56 7.11 -25.97
C GLU A 328 -28.32 6.50 -25.33
N SER A 329 -27.16 7.13 -25.50
CA SER A 329 -25.89 6.64 -24.96
C SER A 329 -24.94 7.77 -24.56
N ILE A 330 -23.91 7.41 -23.79
CA ILE A 330 -22.74 8.25 -23.46
C ILE A 330 -21.48 7.64 -24.07
N ASP A 331 -20.53 8.49 -24.47
CA ASP A 331 -19.21 8.04 -24.93
C ASP A 331 -18.41 7.41 -23.79
N THR A 332 -17.53 6.47 -24.10
CA THR A 332 -16.56 5.88 -23.16
C THR A 332 -15.22 6.62 -23.18
N ASP A 333 -14.84 7.20 -24.31
CA ASP A 333 -13.59 7.94 -24.51
C ASP A 333 -13.82 9.46 -24.47
N PHE A 334 -13.98 9.99 -23.26
CA PHE A 334 -14.24 11.41 -23.06
C PHE A 334 -13.08 12.32 -23.47
N LEU A 335 -11.84 11.82 -23.42
CA LEU A 335 -10.64 12.57 -23.79
C LEU A 335 -10.53 12.78 -25.31
N SER A 336 -11.31 12.08 -26.14
CA SER A 336 -11.43 12.41 -27.56
C SER A 336 -12.66 13.28 -27.89
N SER A 337 -13.73 13.26 -27.09
CA SER A 337 -14.97 14.02 -27.35
C SER A 337 -14.81 15.54 -27.21
N PRO A 338 -15.11 16.40 -28.19
CA PRO A 338 -14.84 17.84 -28.09
C PRO A 338 -15.44 18.51 -26.82
N PHE A 339 -14.77 19.57 -26.34
CA PHE A 339 -15.33 20.43 -25.29
C PHE A 339 -16.67 21.03 -25.75
N ALA A 340 -17.59 21.23 -24.79
CA ALA A 340 -18.89 21.81 -25.08
C ALA A 340 -18.73 23.20 -25.70
N SER A 341 -19.50 23.51 -26.75
CA SER A 341 -19.46 24.82 -27.41
C SER A 341 -20.45 25.81 -26.79
N SER A 342 -21.45 25.29 -26.08
CA SER A 342 -22.49 26.09 -25.44
C SER A 342 -22.93 25.49 -24.10
N GLU A 343 -23.63 26.30 -23.31
CA GLU A 343 -24.27 25.86 -22.08
C GLU A 343 -25.26 24.72 -22.31
N ALA A 344 -26.00 24.76 -23.42
CA ALA A 344 -26.97 23.72 -23.76
C ALA A 344 -26.29 22.36 -23.99
N ASP A 345 -25.16 22.34 -24.72
CA ASP A 345 -24.38 21.12 -24.95
C ASP A 345 -23.90 20.51 -23.62
N LEU A 346 -23.48 21.37 -22.70
CA LEU A 346 -22.94 20.94 -21.41
C LEU A 346 -24.04 20.47 -20.46
N GLN A 347 -25.20 21.13 -20.44
CA GLN A 347 -26.38 20.67 -19.71
C GLN A 347 -26.85 19.30 -20.19
N GLU A 348 -26.88 19.10 -21.51
CA GLU A 348 -27.26 17.83 -22.11
C GLU A 348 -26.28 16.71 -21.74
N ARG A 349 -24.97 17.02 -21.76
CA ARG A 349 -23.92 16.10 -21.30
C ARG A 349 -24.10 15.74 -19.83
N TRP A 350 -24.35 16.72 -18.96
CA TRP A 350 -24.65 16.48 -17.55
C TRP A 350 -25.93 15.67 -17.34
N ARG A 351 -27.01 15.94 -18.06
CA ARG A 351 -28.24 15.15 -17.99
C ARG A 351 -27.97 13.69 -18.27
N LYS A 352 -27.29 13.38 -19.38
CA LYS A 352 -26.94 12.00 -19.74
C LYS A 352 -26.06 11.34 -18.68
N TYR A 353 -25.12 12.08 -18.12
CA TYR A 353 -24.19 11.57 -17.12
C TYR A 353 -24.86 11.33 -15.75
N LEU A 354 -25.79 12.21 -15.35
CA LEU A 354 -26.64 11.99 -14.16
C LEU A 354 -27.60 10.81 -14.38
N LYS A 355 -28.18 10.67 -15.57
CA LYS A 355 -28.99 9.50 -15.94
C LYS A 355 -28.18 8.20 -15.84
N TYR A 356 -26.94 8.20 -16.33
CA TYR A 356 -26.01 7.08 -16.17
C TYR A 356 -25.78 6.71 -14.71
N TRP A 357 -25.49 7.69 -13.85
CA TRP A 357 -25.31 7.43 -12.42
C TRP A 357 -26.59 6.93 -11.75
N LEU A 358 -27.76 7.48 -12.10
CA LEU A 358 -29.05 7.00 -11.60
C LEU A 358 -29.27 5.54 -12.00
N LEU A 359 -28.97 5.16 -13.26
CA LEU A 359 -29.04 3.79 -13.72
C LEU A 359 -28.09 2.85 -12.96
N GLN A 360 -26.89 3.30 -12.61
CA GLN A 360 -25.96 2.52 -11.79
C GLN A 360 -26.53 2.23 -10.40
N GLU A 361 -27.05 3.25 -9.71
CA GLU A 361 -27.64 3.07 -8.37
C GLU A 361 -28.92 2.20 -8.43
N ILE A 362 -29.77 2.40 -9.44
CA ILE A 362 -30.99 1.59 -9.65
C ILE A 362 -30.63 0.13 -9.96
N ALA A 363 -29.62 -0.12 -10.79
CA ALA A 363 -29.12 -1.48 -11.06
C ALA A 363 -28.46 -2.11 -9.81
N GLY A 364 -27.97 -1.28 -8.90
CA GLY A 364 -27.48 -1.65 -7.57
C GLY A 364 -28.60 -2.00 -6.56
N GLY A 365 -29.86 -1.70 -6.89
CA GLY A 365 -31.03 -2.02 -6.08
C GLY A 365 -31.66 -0.84 -5.33
N SER A 366 -31.11 0.38 -5.49
CA SER A 366 -31.71 1.58 -4.91
C SER A 366 -32.97 2.00 -5.67
N ASP A 367 -33.95 2.59 -4.96
CA ASP A 367 -35.03 3.32 -5.60
C ASP A 367 -34.55 4.69 -6.12
N ILE A 368 -35.40 5.39 -6.89
CA ILE A 368 -35.02 6.64 -7.56
C ILE A 368 -34.69 7.77 -6.58
N ASP A 369 -35.37 7.84 -5.43
CA ASP A 369 -35.17 8.93 -4.47
C ASP A 369 -33.93 8.66 -3.60
N GLU A 370 -33.69 7.40 -3.24
CA GLU A 370 -32.44 6.96 -2.63
C GLU A 370 -31.24 7.22 -3.57
N ALA A 371 -31.34 6.83 -4.84
CA ALA A 371 -30.31 7.06 -5.84
C ALA A 371 -29.97 8.54 -6.00
N ARG A 372 -30.99 9.41 -6.08
CA ARG A 372 -30.81 10.87 -6.13
C ARG A 372 -30.07 11.38 -4.89
N HIS A 373 -30.46 10.94 -3.70
CA HIS A 373 -29.81 11.35 -2.47
C HIS A 373 -28.33 10.95 -2.45
N LYS A 374 -28.01 9.69 -2.78
CA LYS A 374 -26.61 9.20 -2.85
C LYS A 374 -25.78 10.00 -3.85
N ILE A 375 -26.31 10.24 -5.04
CA ILE A 375 -25.63 11.02 -6.09
C ILE A 375 -25.42 12.47 -5.62
N GLN A 376 -26.43 13.08 -5.00
CA GLN A 376 -26.32 14.45 -4.49
C GLN A 376 -25.21 14.58 -3.44
N VAL A 377 -25.12 13.65 -2.49
CA VAL A 377 -24.06 13.62 -1.46
C VAL A 377 -22.69 13.45 -2.11
N ARG A 378 -22.54 12.46 -3.01
CA ARG A 378 -21.29 12.19 -3.75
C ARG A 378 -20.83 13.40 -4.56
N LEU A 379 -21.76 14.03 -5.27
CA LEU A 379 -21.51 15.21 -6.11
C LEU A 379 -21.09 16.41 -5.26
N THR A 380 -21.83 16.70 -4.18
CA THR A 380 -21.51 17.80 -3.27
C THR A 380 -20.10 17.64 -2.68
N SER A 381 -19.77 16.44 -2.19
CA SER A 381 -18.44 16.12 -1.68
C SER A 381 -17.35 16.34 -2.73
N ARG A 382 -17.56 15.85 -3.96
CA ARG A 382 -16.61 16.01 -5.07
C ARG A 382 -16.41 17.47 -5.47
N LEU A 383 -17.48 18.25 -5.56
CA LEU A 383 -17.42 19.67 -5.91
C LEU A 383 -16.68 20.46 -4.82
N ASN A 384 -17.00 20.19 -3.55
CA ASN A 384 -16.32 20.81 -2.41
C ASN A 384 -14.82 20.49 -2.38
N GLN A 385 -14.42 19.24 -2.64
CA GLN A 385 -13.00 18.87 -2.73
C GLN A 385 -12.27 19.63 -3.84
N LEU A 386 -12.94 19.88 -4.97
CA LEU A 386 -12.34 20.62 -6.07
C LEU A 386 -12.18 22.11 -5.74
N VAL A 387 -13.17 22.76 -5.13
CA VAL A 387 -13.14 24.21 -4.87
C VAL A 387 -12.40 24.63 -3.60
N GLN A 388 -12.08 23.68 -2.72
CA GLN A 388 -11.40 23.93 -1.43
C GLN A 388 -9.87 23.78 -1.48
N ARG A 389 -9.31 23.57 -2.68
CA ARG A 389 -7.87 23.50 -2.92
C ARG A 389 -7.16 24.77 -2.44
N SER A 390 -6.04 24.58 -1.74
CA SER A 390 -5.18 25.63 -1.23
C SER A 390 -4.16 26.11 -2.27
N ASP A 391 -3.48 27.23 -1.98
CA ASP A 391 -2.33 27.68 -2.78
C ASP A 391 -1.22 26.60 -2.85
N GLU A 392 -1.01 25.85 -1.76
CA GLU A 392 -0.03 24.75 -1.71
C GLU A 392 -0.43 23.56 -2.60
N ASP A 393 -1.72 23.22 -2.64
CA ASP A 393 -2.24 22.17 -3.52
C ASP A 393 -2.07 22.56 -5.00
N LEU A 394 -2.33 23.82 -5.35
CA LEU A 394 -2.18 24.30 -6.73
C LEU A 394 -0.72 24.33 -7.18
N LEU A 395 0.20 24.72 -6.29
CA LEU A 395 1.63 24.60 -6.55
C LEU A 395 2.03 23.13 -6.78
N GLU A 396 1.47 22.21 -5.99
CA GLU A 396 1.73 20.78 -6.17
C GLU A 396 1.22 20.25 -7.50
N ASP A 397 -0.02 20.59 -7.86
CA ASP A 397 -0.63 20.19 -9.13
C ASP A 397 0.14 20.77 -10.31
N ALA A 398 0.48 22.07 -10.29
CA ALA A 398 1.22 22.75 -11.36
C ALA A 398 2.58 22.10 -11.65
N LEU A 399 3.40 21.92 -10.60
CA LEU A 399 4.71 21.29 -10.74
C LEU A 399 4.59 19.81 -11.14
N SER A 400 3.61 19.07 -10.61
CA SER A 400 3.42 17.66 -10.96
C SER A 400 2.96 17.47 -12.41
N ILE A 401 2.12 18.37 -12.94
CA ILE A 401 1.73 18.38 -14.36
C ILE A 401 2.95 18.59 -15.27
N LEU A 402 3.83 19.53 -14.89
CA LEU A 402 5.06 19.76 -15.65
C LEU A 402 5.99 18.55 -15.59
N LEU A 403 6.27 18.04 -14.38
CA LEU A 403 7.20 16.93 -14.18
C LEU A 403 6.71 15.65 -14.84
N SER A 404 5.40 15.37 -14.79
CA SER A 404 4.80 14.20 -15.46
C SER A 404 4.85 14.27 -17.00
N SER A 405 5.16 15.42 -17.57
CA SER A 405 5.36 15.58 -19.02
C SER A 405 6.71 15.02 -19.51
N TYR A 406 7.64 14.75 -18.59
CA TYR A 406 8.92 14.11 -18.86
C TYR A 406 8.85 12.59 -18.76
N ASP A 407 8.16 12.08 -17.75
CA ASP A 407 7.89 10.65 -17.52
C ASP A 407 6.66 10.51 -16.59
N PRO A 408 5.96 9.37 -16.59
CA PRO A 408 4.65 9.26 -15.94
C PRO A 408 4.65 9.28 -14.41
N GLN A 409 5.79 9.16 -13.71
CA GLN A 409 5.82 9.11 -12.24
C GLN A 409 6.67 10.20 -11.58
N SER A 410 7.36 11.03 -12.35
CA SER A 410 7.99 12.24 -11.82
C SER A 410 6.94 13.24 -11.35
N LYS A 411 7.11 13.76 -10.14
CA LYS A 411 6.16 14.69 -9.51
C LYS A 411 6.81 15.52 -8.42
N TYR A 412 6.11 16.57 -8.02
CA TYR A 412 6.44 17.33 -6.82
C TYR A 412 5.49 16.93 -5.69
N ILE A 413 5.98 17.00 -4.46
CA ILE A 413 5.26 16.65 -3.24
C ILE A 413 5.40 17.86 -2.32
N SER A 414 4.28 18.51 -2.00
CA SER A 414 4.27 19.67 -1.12
C SER A 414 4.72 19.33 0.31
N PRO A 415 5.13 20.33 1.10
CA PRO A 415 5.46 20.14 2.52
C PRO A 415 4.41 19.36 3.31
N SER A 416 3.13 19.71 3.16
CA SER A 416 2.02 19.03 3.84
C SER A 416 1.87 17.59 3.36
N SER A 417 1.82 17.34 2.04
CA SER A 417 1.79 16.00 1.46
C SER A 417 3.00 15.15 1.87
N TRP A 418 4.18 15.75 2.01
CA TRP A 418 5.39 15.07 2.46
C TRP A 418 5.30 14.70 3.94
N ARG A 419 4.86 15.62 4.80
CA ARG A 419 4.59 15.33 6.22
C ARG A 419 3.57 14.21 6.34
N ASP A 420 2.48 14.25 5.60
CA ASP A 420 1.48 13.18 5.58
C ASP A 420 2.06 11.86 5.09
N PHE A 421 2.92 11.86 4.06
CA PHE A 421 3.61 10.67 3.58
C PHE A 421 4.55 10.08 4.65
N VAL A 422 5.36 10.92 5.31
CA VAL A 422 6.27 10.50 6.39
C VAL A 422 5.47 9.95 7.55
N ILE A 423 4.46 10.68 8.02
CA ILE A 423 3.56 10.26 9.09
C ILE A 423 2.85 8.96 8.72
N GLN A 424 2.36 8.79 7.49
CA GLN A 424 1.72 7.55 7.07
C GLN A 424 2.71 6.38 7.06
N ASN A 425 3.95 6.58 6.64
CA ASN A 425 4.97 5.51 6.68
C ASN A 425 5.42 5.20 8.12
N GLU A 426 5.57 6.19 8.99
CA GLU A 426 5.92 6.01 10.40
C GLU A 426 4.76 5.42 11.23
N GLN A 427 3.52 5.87 10.97
CA GLN A 427 2.30 5.45 11.67
C GLN A 427 1.62 4.22 11.09
N GLN A 428 2.06 3.71 9.92
CA GLN A 428 1.67 2.37 9.44
C GLN A 428 1.88 1.28 10.49
N LEU A 429 2.68 1.60 11.50
CA LEU A 429 3.12 0.69 12.53
C LEU A 429 2.18 0.61 13.72
N THR A 430 1.20 1.52 13.96
CA THR A 430 0.36 1.48 15.19
C THR A 430 -1.15 1.62 14.95
N GLY A 431 -1.95 0.71 15.52
CA GLY A 431 -3.42 0.77 15.48
C GLY A 431 -4.08 -0.61 15.65
N ILE A 432 -5.21 -0.84 14.99
CA ILE A 432 -5.93 -2.13 15.06
C ILE A 432 -5.67 -3.08 13.88
N GLY A 433 -5.22 -2.57 12.74
CA GLY A 433 -4.96 -3.36 11.52
C GLY A 433 -6.18 -3.79 10.73
N ALA A 434 -7.10 -2.84 10.53
CA ALA A 434 -8.19 -2.94 9.58
C ALA A 434 -8.06 -1.86 8.50
N SER A 435 -8.25 -2.24 7.24
CA SER A 435 -8.42 -1.31 6.13
C SER A 435 -9.89 -0.88 6.08
N LEU A 436 -10.13 0.43 5.96
CA LEU A 436 -11.45 1.04 6.01
C LEU A 436 -11.77 1.71 4.68
N LYS A 437 -13.04 1.68 4.29
CA LYS A 437 -13.57 2.39 3.12
C LYS A 437 -14.92 3.01 3.45
N ILE A 438 -15.33 4.03 2.70
CA ILE A 438 -16.69 4.56 2.81
C ILE A 438 -17.57 3.83 1.79
N VAL A 439 -18.69 3.28 2.26
CA VAL A 439 -19.75 2.70 1.42
C VAL A 439 -21.08 3.25 1.92
N ASP A 440 -21.85 3.88 1.04
CA ASP A 440 -23.17 4.47 1.36
C ASP A 440 -23.13 5.39 2.62
N SER A 441 -22.07 6.21 2.74
CA SER A 441 -21.81 7.12 3.87
C SER A 441 -21.45 6.46 5.21
N ASP A 442 -21.42 5.13 5.29
CA ASP A 442 -20.92 4.38 6.44
C ASP A 442 -19.44 4.00 6.26
N VAL A 443 -18.69 3.97 7.36
CA VAL A 443 -17.31 3.45 7.37
C VAL A 443 -17.36 1.93 7.46
N GLN A 444 -16.94 1.25 6.40
CA GLN A 444 -16.93 -0.21 6.29
C GLN A 444 -15.51 -0.77 6.38
N VAL A 445 -15.35 -1.92 7.05
CA VAL A 445 -14.12 -2.73 7.04
C VAL A 445 -13.95 -3.37 5.66
N ALA A 446 -12.96 -2.89 4.91
CA ALA A 446 -12.61 -3.40 3.58
C ALA A 446 -11.78 -4.69 3.66
N ALA A 447 -10.82 -4.74 4.59
CA ALA A 447 -9.92 -5.88 4.78
C ALA A 447 -9.37 -5.89 6.20
N ILE A 448 -8.92 -7.06 6.67
CA ILE A 448 -8.23 -7.21 7.95
C ILE A 448 -6.82 -7.71 7.67
N VAL A 449 -5.86 -7.05 8.30
CA VAL A 449 -4.43 -7.31 8.12
C VAL A 449 -4.09 -8.56 8.92
N TYR A 450 -3.56 -9.58 8.25
CA TYR A 450 -3.14 -10.82 8.92
C TYR A 450 -2.10 -10.52 10.00
N GLY A 451 -2.23 -11.16 11.17
CA GLY A 451 -1.34 -10.94 12.32
C GLY A 451 -1.54 -9.63 13.09
N SER A 452 -2.42 -8.74 12.64
CA SER A 452 -2.77 -7.50 13.37
C SER A 452 -3.64 -7.75 14.62
N PRO A 453 -3.84 -6.74 15.48
CA PRO A 453 -4.77 -6.85 16.62
C PRO A 453 -6.19 -7.24 16.22
N SER A 454 -6.75 -6.69 15.14
CA SER A 454 -8.07 -7.07 14.64
C SER A 454 -8.10 -8.52 14.18
N TYR A 455 -7.03 -9.02 13.54
CA TYR A 455 -6.89 -10.42 13.15
C TYR A 455 -6.81 -11.35 14.37
N LYS A 456 -5.92 -11.05 15.33
CA LYS A 456 -5.76 -11.81 16.58
C LYS A 456 -7.03 -11.82 17.42
N HIS A 457 -7.72 -10.68 17.49
CA HIS A 457 -8.98 -10.54 18.24
C HIS A 457 -10.14 -11.29 17.55
N GLY A 458 -10.13 -11.38 16.22
CA GLY A 458 -11.01 -12.24 15.44
C GLY A 458 -12.48 -11.84 15.35
N LYS A 459 -12.95 -10.83 16.10
CA LYS A 459 -14.37 -10.40 16.13
C LYS A 459 -14.77 -9.43 15.03
N LEU A 460 -13.90 -8.49 14.68
CA LEU A 460 -14.12 -7.58 13.55
C LEU A 460 -13.99 -8.40 12.27
N LYS A 461 -14.91 -8.25 11.31
CA LYS A 461 -14.90 -8.99 10.04
C LYS A 461 -15.00 -8.06 8.84
N VAL A 462 -14.59 -8.56 7.67
CA VAL A 462 -14.74 -7.83 6.39
C VAL A 462 -16.23 -7.61 6.09
N GLY A 463 -16.58 -6.38 5.74
CA GLY A 463 -17.95 -5.95 5.47
C GLY A 463 -18.68 -5.35 6.67
N ASP A 464 -18.12 -5.42 7.88
CA ASP A 464 -18.66 -4.78 9.08
C ASP A 464 -18.66 -3.24 8.94
N ARG A 465 -19.68 -2.56 9.49
CA ARG A 465 -19.79 -1.09 9.46
C ARG A 465 -19.50 -0.50 10.84
N ILE A 466 -18.54 0.40 10.93
CA ILE A 466 -18.17 1.12 12.15
C ILE A 466 -18.99 2.40 12.21
N ILE A 467 -19.74 2.59 13.29
CA ILE A 467 -20.66 3.73 13.46
C ILE A 467 -20.25 4.66 14.61
N ALA A 468 -19.45 4.19 15.56
CA ALA A 468 -18.90 5.03 16.62
C ALA A 468 -17.55 4.49 17.12
N VAL A 469 -16.72 5.39 17.66
CA VAL A 469 -15.37 5.09 18.17
C VAL A 469 -15.20 5.74 19.56
N ALA A 470 -14.59 5.04 20.51
CA ALA A 470 -14.23 5.58 21.82
C ALA A 470 -12.78 5.23 22.20
N GLU A 471 -12.12 6.16 22.88
CA GLU A 471 -10.79 5.98 23.46
C GLU A 471 -10.87 5.28 24.82
N GLY A 472 -10.02 4.27 25.03
CA GLY A 472 -9.91 3.53 26.29
C GLY A 472 -11.18 2.78 26.71
N ASP A 473 -11.14 2.24 27.92
CA ASP A 473 -12.23 1.41 28.46
C ASP A 473 -13.45 2.25 28.89
N SER A 474 -13.26 3.53 29.20
CA SER A 474 -14.30 4.42 29.76
C SER A 474 -14.63 5.66 28.93
N GLY A 475 -14.00 5.87 27.78
CA GLY A 475 -14.29 7.05 26.93
C GLY A 475 -15.72 7.08 26.36
N GLU A 476 -16.18 8.25 25.94
CA GLU A 476 -17.48 8.38 25.27
C GLU A 476 -17.42 7.84 23.83
N LEU A 477 -18.48 7.17 23.38
CA LEU A 477 -18.60 6.70 22.00
C LEU A 477 -18.99 7.87 21.10
N LEU A 478 -17.99 8.37 20.36
CA LEU A 478 -18.18 9.42 19.37
C LEU A 478 -18.77 8.81 18.09
N ASP A 479 -19.93 9.32 17.67
CA ASP A 479 -20.51 9.00 16.38
C ASP A 479 -19.59 9.47 15.25
N ILE A 480 -19.32 8.57 14.30
CA ILE A 480 -18.41 8.83 13.17
C ILE A 480 -19.11 8.86 11.82
N ARG A 481 -20.44 8.71 11.80
CA ARG A 481 -21.22 8.85 10.56
C ARG A 481 -21.05 10.27 10.03
N GLU A 482 -20.97 10.38 8.71
CA GLU A 482 -20.74 11.64 7.98
C GLU A 482 -19.36 12.30 8.19
N LYS A 483 -18.45 11.72 9.00
CA LYS A 483 -17.06 12.19 9.11
C LYS A 483 -16.23 11.79 7.89
N LYS A 484 -15.18 12.55 7.59
CA LYS A 484 -14.20 12.15 6.58
C LYS A 484 -13.48 10.90 7.06
N LEU A 485 -13.19 9.99 6.13
CA LEU A 485 -12.48 8.74 6.44
C LEU A 485 -11.16 8.98 7.18
N ALA A 486 -10.41 10.02 6.80
CA ALA A 486 -9.15 10.39 7.43
C ALA A 486 -9.31 10.69 8.94
N ASP A 487 -10.33 11.48 9.30
CA ASP A 487 -10.64 11.82 10.68
C ASP A 487 -11.02 10.56 11.48
N VAL A 488 -11.82 9.67 10.88
CA VAL A 488 -12.19 8.39 11.50
C VAL A 488 -10.97 7.50 11.74
N VAL A 489 -10.07 7.42 10.76
CA VAL A 489 -8.83 6.65 10.88
C VAL A 489 -7.97 7.21 12.03
N GLN A 490 -7.90 8.53 12.19
CA GLN A 490 -7.17 9.14 13.31
C GLN A 490 -7.77 8.77 14.67
N LEU A 491 -9.11 8.73 14.81
CA LEU A 491 -9.79 8.31 16.05
C LEU A 491 -9.53 6.83 16.39
N ILE A 492 -9.46 5.97 15.37
CA ILE A 492 -9.22 4.52 15.56
C ILE A 492 -7.75 4.23 15.89
N ARG A 493 -6.84 5.06 15.37
CA ARG A 493 -5.41 5.03 15.73
C ARG A 493 -5.19 5.60 17.14
N GLY A 494 -3.99 5.40 17.67
CA GLY A 494 -3.60 5.81 19.01
C GLY A 494 -2.32 5.13 19.46
N THR A 495 -1.83 5.49 20.64
CA THR A 495 -0.59 4.98 21.22
C THR A 495 -0.59 3.45 21.34
N PRO A 496 0.53 2.75 21.10
CA PRO A 496 0.58 1.29 21.30
C PRO A 496 0.19 0.91 22.73
N ASN A 497 -0.43 -0.26 22.88
CA ASN A 497 -0.96 -0.81 24.14
C ASN A 497 -2.15 -0.05 24.76
N THR A 498 -2.75 0.91 24.05
CA THR A 498 -4.02 1.52 24.45
C THR A 498 -5.21 0.77 23.84
N VAL A 499 -6.38 0.84 24.46
CA VAL A 499 -7.60 0.18 23.95
C VAL A 499 -8.44 1.17 23.15
N VAL A 500 -8.96 0.74 22.00
CA VAL A 500 -10.03 1.44 21.28
C VAL A 500 -11.31 0.60 21.31
N ARG A 501 -12.45 1.25 21.49
CA ARG A 501 -13.76 0.60 21.37
C ARG A 501 -14.47 1.05 20.11
N LEU A 502 -14.85 0.07 19.29
CA LEU A 502 -15.57 0.27 18.04
C LEU A 502 -17.01 -0.19 18.22
N LYS A 503 -17.98 0.69 17.98
CA LYS A 503 -19.38 0.29 17.83
C LYS A 503 -19.62 -0.07 16.37
N VAL A 504 -20.01 -1.32 16.13
CA VAL A 504 -20.02 -1.98 14.82
C VAL A 504 -21.39 -2.58 14.54
N ILE A 505 -21.87 -2.43 13.31
CA ILE A 505 -22.99 -3.20 12.75
C ILE A 505 -22.39 -4.34 11.92
N PRO A 506 -22.56 -5.62 12.32
CA PRO A 506 -22.03 -6.75 11.57
C PRO A 506 -22.61 -6.83 10.16
N ARG A 507 -21.84 -7.38 9.21
CA ARG A 507 -22.28 -7.59 7.82
C ARG A 507 -23.65 -8.30 7.78
N GLY A 508 -24.61 -7.71 7.06
CA GLY A 508 -25.95 -8.28 6.85
C GLY A 508 -26.91 -8.20 8.05
N GLY A 509 -26.50 -7.56 9.15
CA GLY A 509 -27.33 -7.37 10.36
C GLY A 509 -27.72 -5.92 10.61
N PHE A 510 -28.58 -5.73 11.62
CA PHE A 510 -29.04 -4.42 12.11
C PHE A 510 -28.65 -4.15 13.57
N GLU A 511 -28.23 -5.18 14.31
CA GLU A 511 -27.83 -5.05 15.72
C GLU A 511 -26.41 -4.50 15.85
N THR A 512 -26.20 -3.57 16.78
CA THR A 512 -24.88 -3.02 17.06
C THR A 512 -24.15 -3.84 18.11
N LYS A 513 -22.88 -4.15 17.87
CA LYS A 513 -21.95 -4.76 18.84
C LYS A 513 -20.81 -3.81 19.13
N THR A 514 -20.22 -3.90 20.33
CA THR A 514 -19.03 -3.13 20.69
C THR A 514 -17.82 -4.05 20.79
N TYR A 515 -16.75 -3.71 20.09
CA TYR A 515 -15.49 -4.45 20.09
C TYR A 515 -14.39 -3.60 20.72
N SER A 516 -13.83 -4.06 21.84
CA SER A 516 -12.60 -3.50 22.43
C SER A 516 -11.39 -4.17 21.78
N ILE A 517 -10.52 -3.38 21.16
CA ILE A 517 -9.31 -3.87 20.50
C ILE A 517 -8.12 -3.09 21.07
N THR A 518 -7.14 -3.82 21.60
CA THR A 518 -5.88 -3.21 22.03
C THR A 518 -5.06 -2.85 20.80
N ARG A 519 -4.68 -1.59 20.68
CA ARG A 519 -3.79 -1.10 19.63
C ARG A 519 -2.43 -1.70 19.87
N GLU A 520 -1.86 -2.32 18.85
CA GLU A 520 -0.49 -2.80 18.92
C GLU A 520 0.33 -2.17 17.81
N LEU A 521 1.63 -2.35 17.95
CA LEU A 521 2.52 -2.23 16.83
C LEU A 521 2.33 -3.46 15.92
N PHE A 522 1.91 -3.27 14.68
CA PHE A 522 1.80 -4.36 13.70
C PHE A 522 2.22 -3.87 12.32
N ASP A 523 2.87 -4.74 11.56
CA ASP A 523 3.37 -4.38 10.23
C ASP A 523 2.32 -4.66 9.17
N LEU A 524 1.92 -3.61 8.44
CA LEU A 524 1.00 -3.70 7.31
C LEU A 524 1.61 -4.43 6.10
N GLN A 525 2.95 -4.58 6.06
CA GLN A 525 3.69 -4.97 4.86
C GLN A 525 4.64 -6.15 5.06
N THR A 526 4.66 -6.80 6.23
CA THR A 526 5.60 -7.92 6.47
C THR A 526 5.38 -9.10 5.53
N ALA A 527 6.48 -9.77 5.21
CA ALA A 527 6.44 -11.04 4.51
C ALA A 527 5.64 -12.05 5.33
N GLN A 528 4.74 -12.78 4.68
CA GLN A 528 3.96 -13.84 5.28
C GLN A 528 4.44 -15.19 4.75
N SER A 529 4.35 -16.23 5.57
CA SER A 529 4.79 -17.56 5.15
C SER A 529 3.96 -18.67 5.75
N THR A 530 3.81 -19.76 5.00
CA THR A 530 3.25 -21.03 5.50
C THR A 530 3.98 -22.20 4.84
N VAL A 531 3.88 -23.38 5.44
CA VAL A 531 4.38 -24.63 4.84
C VAL A 531 3.17 -25.47 4.45
N LEU A 532 3.04 -25.74 3.15
CA LEU A 532 1.98 -26.57 2.58
C LEU A 532 2.51 -27.99 2.38
N SER A 533 1.75 -28.99 2.83
CA SER A 533 2.10 -30.41 2.71
C SER A 533 0.88 -31.31 2.85
N GLY A 534 0.97 -32.55 2.36
CA GLY A 534 -0.10 -33.55 2.49
C GLY A 534 -1.39 -33.09 1.79
N GLU A 535 -2.52 -33.18 2.49
CA GLU A 535 -3.85 -32.82 1.96
C GLU A 535 -3.99 -31.33 1.56
N LEU A 536 -3.04 -30.48 1.96
CA LEU A 536 -2.99 -29.07 1.53
C LEU A 536 -2.41 -28.89 0.12
N LEU A 537 -1.83 -29.93 -0.47
CA LEU A 537 -1.29 -29.91 -1.83
C LEU A 537 -2.29 -30.49 -2.84
N PRO A 538 -2.25 -30.04 -4.10
CA PRO A 538 -3.17 -30.51 -5.12
C PRO A 538 -3.14 -32.03 -5.33
N ASP A 539 -4.32 -32.61 -5.49
CA ASP A 539 -4.54 -34.02 -5.84
C ASP A 539 -3.90 -35.03 -4.87
N GLY A 540 -3.68 -34.64 -3.60
CA GLY A 540 -3.08 -35.49 -2.58
C GLY A 540 -1.60 -35.83 -2.82
N ARG A 541 -0.92 -35.06 -3.69
CA ARG A 541 0.52 -35.19 -3.92
C ARG A 541 1.28 -34.78 -2.67
N ASP A 542 2.42 -35.42 -2.43
CA ASP A 542 3.21 -35.23 -1.22
C ASP A 542 4.48 -34.42 -1.50
N GLY A 543 4.88 -33.64 -0.50
CA GLY A 543 5.96 -32.66 -0.59
C GLY A 543 5.79 -31.56 0.46
N LYS A 544 6.88 -30.87 0.80
CA LYS A 544 6.85 -29.71 1.70
C LYS A 544 7.16 -28.44 0.92
N VAL A 545 6.12 -27.68 0.59
CA VAL A 545 6.24 -26.41 -0.13
C VAL A 545 6.25 -25.25 0.87
N GLY A 546 7.37 -24.54 0.94
CA GLY A 546 7.46 -23.28 1.67
C GLY A 546 6.87 -22.14 0.85
N TYR A 547 5.66 -21.70 1.17
CA TYR A 547 5.01 -20.56 0.53
C TYR A 547 5.39 -19.26 1.24
N ILE A 548 5.81 -18.26 0.47
CA ILE A 548 6.13 -16.92 0.94
C ILE A 548 5.29 -15.92 0.13
N TYR A 549 4.53 -15.08 0.81
CA TYR A 549 3.97 -13.88 0.22
C TYR A 549 4.81 -12.67 0.62
N LEU A 550 5.32 -11.94 -0.38
CA LEU A 550 6.02 -10.67 -0.19
C LEU A 550 5.27 -9.56 -0.92
N GLY A 551 4.55 -8.73 -0.17
CA GLY A 551 3.71 -7.66 -0.72
C GLY A 551 4.45 -6.40 -1.15
N TYR A 552 5.62 -6.13 -0.56
CA TYR A 552 6.40 -4.92 -0.81
C TYR A 552 7.84 -5.11 -0.30
N PHE A 553 8.81 -4.36 -0.84
CA PHE A 553 10.18 -4.28 -0.31
C PHE A 553 10.29 -3.15 0.72
N TYR A 554 9.70 -3.37 1.89
CA TYR A 554 9.64 -2.40 2.99
C TYR A 554 10.98 -2.27 3.72
N ARG A 555 11.28 -1.04 4.14
CA ARG A 555 12.44 -0.67 4.96
C ARG A 555 12.08 0.47 5.89
N ASP A 556 12.46 0.34 7.15
CA ASP A 556 12.35 1.44 8.12
C ASP A 556 13.29 2.60 7.76
N VAL A 557 12.77 3.82 7.77
CA VAL A 557 13.51 5.07 7.57
C VAL A 557 13.50 5.86 8.88
N GLY A 558 14.49 5.60 9.73
CA GLY A 558 14.79 6.46 10.88
C GLY A 558 14.52 5.87 12.27
N ILE A 559 13.76 4.78 12.40
CA ILE A 559 13.51 4.15 13.70
C ILE A 559 14.43 2.94 13.88
N LYS A 560 15.53 3.16 14.58
CA LYS A 560 16.41 2.06 15.02
C LYS A 560 15.95 1.57 16.40
N ASP A 561 16.01 0.26 16.64
CA ASP A 561 15.78 -0.29 17.99
C ASP A 561 16.91 0.10 18.97
N GLU A 562 16.79 -0.27 20.24
CA GLU A 562 17.80 -0.05 21.28
C GLU A 562 19.20 -0.59 20.90
N LYS A 563 19.27 -1.50 19.93
CA LYS A 563 20.49 -2.13 19.40
C LYS A 563 20.94 -1.56 18.06
N GLN A 564 20.38 -0.42 17.65
CA GLN A 564 20.63 0.25 16.37
C GLN A 564 20.21 -0.54 15.11
N GLN A 565 19.33 -1.54 15.24
CA GLN A 565 18.85 -2.34 14.12
C GLN A 565 17.59 -1.74 13.51
N LEU A 566 17.42 -1.91 12.19
CA LEU A 566 16.19 -1.53 11.49
C LEU A 566 15.01 -2.32 12.09
N ARG A 567 13.94 -1.61 12.45
CA ARG A 567 12.78 -2.25 13.08
C ARG A 567 12.01 -3.13 12.09
N THR A 568 11.92 -2.71 10.83
CA THR A 568 11.27 -3.46 9.73
C THR A 568 12.21 -3.54 8.51
N SER A 569 12.33 -4.73 7.94
CA SER A 569 13.14 -5.01 6.74
C SER A 569 12.64 -6.27 6.07
N ALA A 570 12.27 -6.15 4.79
CA ALA A 570 11.87 -7.27 3.95
C ALA A 570 12.95 -8.35 3.92
N THR A 571 14.22 -7.98 3.73
CA THR A 571 15.33 -8.93 3.71
C THR A 571 15.44 -9.69 5.02
N ARG A 572 15.36 -9.00 6.16
CA ARG A 572 15.48 -9.65 7.48
C ARG A 572 14.36 -10.68 7.69
N ASP A 573 13.14 -10.33 7.33
CA ASP A 573 12.00 -11.21 7.59
C ASP A 573 11.97 -12.38 6.59
N ILE A 574 12.35 -12.17 5.32
CA ILE A 574 12.59 -13.26 4.37
C ILE A 574 13.73 -14.16 4.84
N HIS A 575 14.82 -13.60 5.38
CA HIS A 575 15.90 -14.41 5.95
C HIS A 575 15.39 -15.31 7.08
N LYS A 576 14.59 -14.78 8.02
CA LYS A 576 14.00 -15.58 9.11
C LYS A 576 13.10 -16.70 8.57
N ILE A 577 12.25 -16.38 7.59
CA ILE A 577 11.35 -17.35 6.96
C ILE A 577 12.15 -18.47 6.29
N LEU A 578 13.18 -18.12 5.51
CA LEU A 578 14.04 -19.10 4.85
C LEU A 578 14.82 -19.95 5.86
N SER A 579 15.29 -19.38 6.97
CA SER A 579 15.92 -20.14 8.06
C SER A 579 14.94 -21.11 8.73
N ASP A 580 13.70 -20.70 8.99
CA ASP A 580 12.63 -21.59 9.49
C ASP A 580 12.38 -22.73 8.51
N PHE A 581 12.25 -22.41 7.22
CA PHE A 581 12.03 -23.40 6.16
C PHE A 581 13.15 -24.44 6.07
N GLN A 582 14.42 -24.03 6.24
CA GLN A 582 15.53 -24.98 6.35
C GLN A 582 15.38 -25.91 7.55
N SER A 583 15.03 -25.36 8.73
CA SER A 583 14.81 -26.16 9.94
C SER A 583 13.67 -27.17 9.80
N ARG A 584 12.61 -26.80 9.05
CA ARG A 584 11.44 -27.63 8.77
C ARG A 584 11.63 -28.57 7.58
N GLN A 585 12.78 -28.49 6.92
CA GLN A 585 13.19 -29.30 5.77
C GLN A 585 12.17 -29.20 4.63
N VAL A 586 11.81 -27.98 4.22
CA VAL A 586 10.99 -27.80 3.01
C VAL A 586 11.75 -28.31 1.79
N ASP A 587 11.02 -28.91 0.85
CA ASP A 587 11.58 -29.45 -0.38
C ASP A 587 11.73 -28.36 -1.45
N MET A 588 10.86 -27.34 -1.42
CA MET A 588 10.91 -26.22 -2.35
C MET A 588 10.32 -24.93 -1.79
N ILE A 589 10.56 -23.83 -2.49
CA ILE A 589 10.06 -22.50 -2.13
C ILE A 589 9.19 -21.95 -3.24
N VAL A 590 8.06 -21.38 -2.85
CA VAL A 590 7.16 -20.63 -3.72
C VAL A 590 7.09 -19.20 -3.21
N LEU A 591 7.33 -18.23 -4.09
CA LEU A 591 7.29 -16.80 -3.78
C LEU A 591 6.17 -16.11 -4.56
N ASP A 592 5.13 -15.64 -3.87
CA ASP A 592 4.02 -14.88 -4.46
C ASP A 592 4.34 -13.38 -4.44
N LEU A 593 4.55 -12.82 -5.63
CA LEU A 593 4.82 -11.41 -5.89
C LEU A 593 3.70 -10.72 -6.68
N ARG A 594 2.52 -11.35 -6.80
CA ARG A 594 1.46 -10.87 -7.70
C ARG A 594 1.03 -9.45 -7.43
N THR A 595 1.02 -9.03 -6.17
CA THR A 595 0.61 -7.68 -5.75
C THR A 595 1.78 -6.79 -5.38
N ASN A 596 3.02 -7.23 -5.64
CA ASN A 596 4.21 -6.51 -5.21
C ASN A 596 4.60 -5.41 -6.19
N SER A 597 4.37 -4.17 -5.79
CA SER A 597 4.64 -2.97 -6.59
C SER A 597 6.09 -2.45 -6.49
N GLY A 598 6.98 -3.18 -5.82
CA GLY A 598 8.39 -2.83 -5.66
C GLY A 598 8.72 -2.35 -4.24
N GLY A 599 9.56 -1.31 -4.13
CA GLY A 599 9.96 -0.71 -2.86
C GLY A 599 11.43 -0.33 -2.82
N SER A 600 12.04 -0.45 -1.64
CA SER A 600 13.45 -0.12 -1.41
C SER A 600 14.36 -0.94 -2.33
N LEU A 601 15.14 -0.27 -3.18
CA LEU A 601 16.13 -0.90 -4.06
C LEU A 601 17.14 -1.74 -3.25
N VAL A 602 17.54 -1.26 -2.08
CA VAL A 602 18.49 -1.99 -1.22
C VAL A 602 17.88 -3.27 -0.67
N GLU A 603 16.63 -3.24 -0.21
CA GLU A 603 15.94 -4.45 0.27
C GLU A 603 15.71 -5.44 -0.87
N CYS A 604 15.46 -4.96 -2.08
CA CYS A 604 15.39 -5.80 -3.27
C CYS A 604 16.73 -6.52 -3.52
N ILE A 605 17.84 -5.78 -3.59
CA ILE A 605 19.18 -6.33 -3.82
C ILE A 605 19.54 -7.36 -2.74
N ASP A 606 19.36 -6.99 -1.47
CA ASP A 606 19.73 -7.84 -0.34
C ASP A 606 18.83 -9.09 -0.26
N THR A 607 17.53 -8.96 -0.55
CA THR A 607 16.60 -10.11 -0.59
C THR A 607 16.93 -11.06 -1.73
N THR A 608 17.25 -10.55 -2.94
CA THR A 608 17.70 -11.41 -4.05
C THR A 608 19.01 -12.12 -3.70
N GLY A 609 19.92 -11.47 -2.96
CA GLY A 609 21.14 -12.06 -2.44
C GLY A 609 20.92 -13.30 -1.57
N LEU A 610 19.78 -13.43 -0.87
CA LEU A 610 19.43 -14.63 -0.11
C LEU A 610 19.25 -15.88 -0.99
N PHE A 611 19.00 -15.71 -2.30
CA PHE A 611 18.80 -16.80 -3.25
C PHE A 611 20.01 -17.06 -4.16
N VAL A 612 20.82 -16.03 -4.47
CA VAL A 612 21.97 -16.12 -5.41
C VAL A 612 23.33 -15.82 -4.77
N GLY A 613 23.39 -15.44 -3.49
CA GLY A 613 24.62 -15.06 -2.81
C GLY A 613 25.22 -13.75 -3.35
N GLN A 614 26.54 -13.74 -3.58
CA GLN A 614 27.31 -12.57 -4.04
C GLN A 614 27.23 -12.32 -5.55
N GLY A 615 26.29 -12.94 -6.26
CA GLY A 615 26.05 -12.66 -7.67
C GLY A 615 25.56 -11.23 -7.91
N ASN A 616 25.88 -10.65 -9.06
CA ASN A 616 25.29 -9.40 -9.53
C ASN A 616 23.77 -9.55 -9.66
N VAL A 617 23.01 -8.67 -9.01
CA VAL A 617 21.55 -8.68 -8.96
C VAL A 617 20.97 -7.69 -9.96
N VAL A 618 21.53 -6.49 -10.01
CA VAL A 618 21.01 -5.39 -10.82
C VAL A 618 22.14 -4.47 -11.25
N GLN A 619 22.01 -3.91 -12.45
CA GLN A 619 22.85 -2.83 -12.93
C GLN A 619 22.02 -1.56 -13.01
N VAL A 620 22.60 -0.41 -12.67
CA VAL A 620 21.90 0.88 -12.70
C VAL A 620 22.72 1.86 -13.52
N LYS A 621 22.08 2.54 -14.48
CA LYS A 621 22.68 3.54 -15.36
C LYS A 621 22.11 4.91 -15.06
N GLY A 622 22.97 5.84 -14.65
CA GLY A 622 22.60 7.25 -14.46
C GLY A 622 22.56 8.04 -15.76
N ARG A 623 22.24 9.32 -15.64
CA ARG A 623 22.28 10.29 -16.76
C ARG A 623 23.68 10.47 -17.35
N ASP A 624 24.72 10.36 -16.51
CA ASP A 624 26.12 10.45 -16.91
C ASP A 624 26.61 9.25 -17.74
N GLY A 625 25.74 8.25 -17.95
CA GLY A 625 26.05 7.03 -18.67
C GLY A 625 26.85 6.01 -17.85
N GLN A 626 27.20 6.32 -16.60
CA GLN A 626 27.93 5.39 -15.74
C GLN A 626 27.02 4.25 -15.31
N VAL A 627 27.52 3.02 -15.47
CA VAL A 627 26.83 1.80 -15.07
C VAL A 627 27.43 1.33 -13.74
N GLN A 628 26.60 1.28 -12.71
CA GLN A 628 26.94 0.69 -11.42
C GLN A 628 26.32 -0.70 -11.32
N GLN A 629 27.10 -1.67 -10.86
CA GLN A 629 26.62 -3.04 -10.65
C GLN A 629 26.46 -3.27 -9.14
N TYR A 630 25.32 -3.82 -8.75
CA TYR A 630 25.02 -4.16 -7.37
C TYR A 630 24.87 -5.67 -7.23
N ALA A 631 25.66 -6.24 -6.33
CA ALA A 631 25.63 -7.64 -5.98
C ALA A 631 24.89 -7.89 -4.65
N GLY A 632 24.36 -9.09 -4.50
CA GLY A 632 23.80 -9.55 -3.23
C GLY A 632 24.86 -9.66 -2.13
N ARG A 633 24.41 -9.75 -0.88
CA ARG A 633 25.27 -9.90 0.29
C ARG A 633 25.24 -11.32 0.85
N GLY A 634 26.37 -11.78 1.38
CA GLY A 634 26.48 -13.08 2.03
C GLY A 634 26.38 -14.27 1.07
N SER A 635 26.17 -15.46 1.63
CA SER A 635 25.91 -16.69 0.88
C SER A 635 24.41 -16.89 0.67
N ALA A 636 24.02 -17.57 -0.41
CA ALA A 636 22.64 -18.01 -0.59
C ALA A 636 22.22 -18.88 0.61
N LEU A 637 21.07 -18.56 1.20
CA LEU A 637 20.59 -19.22 2.41
C LEU A 637 20.01 -20.60 2.09
N VAL A 638 19.37 -20.74 0.92
CA VAL A 638 18.73 -21.97 0.43
C VAL A 638 19.34 -22.41 -0.91
N PRO A 639 20.65 -22.76 -0.94
CA PRO A 639 21.40 -22.97 -2.19
C PRO A 639 20.97 -24.23 -2.96
N ASP A 640 20.24 -25.15 -2.33
CA ASP A 640 19.88 -26.47 -2.86
C ASP A 640 18.36 -26.65 -3.07
N LYS A 641 17.55 -25.61 -2.82
CA LYS A 641 16.08 -25.70 -2.91
C LYS A 641 15.55 -25.08 -4.20
N PRO A 642 14.78 -25.80 -5.04
CA PRO A 642 14.13 -25.20 -6.21
C PRO A 642 13.17 -24.08 -5.79
N VAL A 643 13.10 -23.03 -6.61
CA VAL A 643 12.24 -21.85 -6.37
C VAL A 643 11.29 -21.67 -7.55
N VAL A 644 10.05 -21.30 -7.26
CA VAL A 644 9.06 -20.87 -8.25
C VAL A 644 8.50 -19.52 -7.79
N ILE A 645 8.36 -18.56 -8.71
CA ILE A 645 7.84 -17.23 -8.40
C ILE A 645 6.52 -17.04 -9.14
N LEU A 646 5.47 -16.61 -8.44
CA LEU A 646 4.21 -16.20 -9.04
C LEU A 646 4.18 -14.68 -9.22
N THR A 647 3.97 -14.23 -10.45
CA THR A 647 3.92 -12.81 -10.84
C THR A 647 2.60 -12.46 -11.53
N SER A 648 2.28 -11.16 -11.59
CA SER A 648 1.13 -10.65 -12.36
C SER A 648 1.49 -9.35 -13.08
N ALA A 649 0.56 -8.80 -13.87
CA ALA A 649 0.68 -7.48 -14.48
C ALA A 649 0.87 -6.33 -13.45
N ARG A 650 0.61 -6.57 -12.16
CA ARG A 650 0.88 -5.61 -11.06
C ARG A 650 2.26 -5.77 -10.42
N THR A 651 2.97 -6.87 -10.69
CA THR A 651 4.33 -7.06 -10.21
C THR A 651 5.23 -6.00 -10.86
N SER A 652 5.89 -5.15 -10.08
CA SER A 652 6.59 -3.96 -10.61
C SER A 652 7.92 -3.66 -9.89
N SER A 653 8.82 -2.97 -10.58
CA SER A 653 10.03 -2.34 -10.03
C SER A 653 10.92 -3.34 -9.27
N GLY A 654 11.12 -3.18 -7.94
CA GLY A 654 11.93 -4.10 -7.13
C GLY A 654 11.53 -5.58 -7.24
N ALA A 655 10.25 -5.89 -7.46
CA ALA A 655 9.80 -7.27 -7.66
C ALA A 655 10.25 -7.83 -9.02
N GLU A 656 10.31 -6.98 -10.05
CA GLU A 656 10.81 -7.32 -11.38
C GLU A 656 12.34 -7.50 -11.37
N ILE A 657 13.07 -6.74 -10.55
CA ILE A 657 14.50 -6.97 -10.33
C ILE A 657 14.74 -8.37 -9.74
N LEU A 658 14.02 -8.75 -8.68
CA LEU A 658 14.16 -10.07 -8.06
C LEU A 658 13.80 -11.18 -9.06
N ALA A 659 12.62 -11.11 -9.68
CA ALA A 659 12.16 -12.11 -10.63
C ALA A 659 13.09 -12.24 -11.85
N GLY A 660 13.48 -11.11 -12.45
CA GLY A 660 14.36 -11.08 -13.61
C GLY A 660 15.77 -11.57 -13.30
N ALA A 661 16.31 -11.24 -12.13
CA ALA A 661 17.59 -11.78 -11.69
C ALA A 661 17.50 -13.30 -11.49
N LEU A 662 16.52 -13.81 -10.74
CA LEU A 662 16.41 -15.26 -10.52
C LEU A 662 16.14 -16.05 -11.81
N GLN A 663 15.45 -15.45 -12.78
CA GLN A 663 15.30 -16.02 -14.13
C GLN A 663 16.63 -16.06 -14.88
N ASP A 664 17.42 -14.97 -14.89
CA ASP A 664 18.73 -14.91 -15.54
C ASP A 664 19.70 -15.96 -14.98
N TYR A 665 19.73 -16.10 -13.65
CA TYR A 665 20.53 -17.13 -12.98
C TYR A 665 20.00 -18.56 -13.19
N ARG A 666 18.85 -18.77 -13.85
CA ARG A 666 18.16 -20.07 -13.87
C ARG A 666 17.96 -20.62 -12.45
N ARG A 667 17.71 -19.73 -11.50
CA ARG A 667 17.50 -20.03 -10.07
C ARG A 667 16.04 -20.32 -9.76
N ALA A 668 15.11 -19.71 -10.49
CA ALA A 668 13.68 -19.87 -10.31
C ALA A 668 12.95 -19.98 -11.66
N ILE A 669 11.78 -20.64 -11.63
CA ILE A 669 10.80 -20.60 -12.72
C ILE A 669 9.81 -19.47 -12.42
N ILE A 670 9.61 -18.57 -13.37
CA ILE A 670 8.62 -17.48 -13.28
C ILE A 670 7.29 -17.96 -13.85
N VAL A 671 6.22 -17.85 -13.07
CA VAL A 671 4.87 -18.32 -13.40
C VAL A 671 3.88 -17.17 -13.25
N GLY A 672 2.84 -17.12 -14.08
CA GLY A 672 1.71 -16.20 -13.90
C GLY A 672 1.25 -15.56 -15.20
N ASP A 673 0.90 -14.26 -15.15
CA ASP A 673 0.56 -13.50 -16.35
C ASP A 673 1.71 -13.52 -17.38
N PRO A 674 1.46 -13.36 -18.70
CA PRO A 674 2.49 -13.40 -19.74
C PRO A 674 3.71 -12.50 -19.50
N GLY A 675 3.53 -11.40 -18.76
CA GLY A 675 4.62 -10.61 -18.23
C GLY A 675 4.18 -9.74 -17.06
N THR A 676 5.14 -9.05 -16.47
CA THR A 676 4.94 -8.11 -15.36
C THR A 676 4.65 -6.69 -15.85
N HIS A 677 4.59 -5.71 -14.93
CA HIS A 677 4.19 -4.33 -15.21
C HIS A 677 5.08 -3.61 -16.23
N GLY A 678 6.39 -3.82 -16.15
CA GLY A 678 7.39 -3.23 -17.03
C GLY A 678 8.03 -1.95 -16.52
N SER A 679 8.19 -1.77 -15.21
CA SER A 679 8.94 -0.62 -14.68
C SER A 679 10.44 -0.93 -14.68
N GLY A 680 11.26 -0.03 -15.22
CA GLY A 680 12.72 -0.14 -15.31
C GLY A 680 13.46 1.12 -14.89
N VAL A 681 12.78 2.01 -14.14
CA VAL A 681 13.29 3.33 -13.73
C VAL A 681 13.38 3.40 -12.21
N VAL A 682 14.49 3.97 -11.73
CA VAL A 682 14.70 4.33 -10.32
C VAL A 682 14.30 5.79 -10.13
N TYR A 683 13.47 6.04 -9.13
CA TYR A 683 13.03 7.38 -8.76
C TYR A 683 13.73 7.83 -7.48
N SER A 684 14.36 8.99 -7.53
CA SER A 684 15.01 9.62 -6.37
C SER A 684 14.16 10.75 -5.83
N LEU A 685 14.20 10.92 -4.51
CA LEU A 685 13.53 12.01 -3.79
C LEU A 685 14.57 13.09 -3.47
N TRP A 686 14.29 14.33 -3.87
CA TRP A 686 15.17 15.48 -3.68
C TRP A 686 14.45 16.54 -2.83
N ASP A 687 14.96 16.76 -1.62
CA ASP A 687 14.47 17.75 -0.67
C ASP A 687 14.92 19.16 -1.11
N LEU A 688 13.98 19.97 -1.59
CA LEU A 688 14.32 21.23 -2.25
C LEU A 688 15.02 22.24 -1.32
N ALA A 689 14.73 22.19 -0.01
CA ALA A 689 15.38 23.07 0.95
C ALA A 689 16.87 22.69 1.10
N LYS A 690 17.17 21.40 1.22
CA LYS A 690 18.53 20.89 1.36
C LYS A 690 19.37 21.10 0.10
N GLU A 691 18.81 20.78 -1.05
CA GLU A 691 19.55 20.86 -2.32
C GLU A 691 19.86 22.30 -2.74
N THR A 692 19.02 23.27 -2.33
CA THR A 692 19.29 24.69 -2.60
C THR A 692 20.19 25.35 -1.56
N GLN A 693 20.65 24.60 -0.53
CA GLN A 693 21.45 25.11 0.60
C GLN A 693 20.82 26.34 1.26
N ARG A 694 19.49 26.47 1.17
CA ARG A 694 18.75 27.54 1.83
C ARG A 694 18.41 27.05 3.22
N ASP A 695 18.99 27.73 4.20
CA ASP A 695 18.82 27.44 5.62
C ASP A 695 17.34 27.29 5.99
N SER A 696 17.06 26.57 7.08
CA SER A 696 15.72 26.30 7.63
C SER A 696 14.86 27.56 7.87
N GLN A 697 15.46 28.75 7.78
CA GLN A 697 14.84 30.06 7.89
C GLN A 697 13.77 30.37 6.82
N ASN A 698 13.79 29.71 5.65
CA ASN A 698 12.77 29.92 4.59
C ASN A 698 11.59 28.93 4.65
N GLY A 699 11.56 28.06 5.66
CA GLY A 699 10.52 27.05 5.86
C GLY A 699 10.59 25.87 4.88
N GLU A 700 9.69 24.89 5.07
CA GLU A 700 9.62 23.68 4.24
C GLU A 700 9.29 24.03 2.77
N MET A 701 10.05 23.46 1.81
CA MET A 701 9.91 23.68 0.36
C MET A 701 9.36 22.48 -0.42
N GLY A 702 9.10 21.35 0.25
CA GLY A 702 8.64 20.12 -0.40
C GLY A 702 9.77 19.31 -1.06
N VAL A 703 9.36 18.28 -1.80
CA VAL A 703 10.25 17.25 -2.36
C VAL A 703 9.91 17.02 -3.82
N THR A 704 10.92 16.90 -4.69
CA THR A 704 10.71 16.38 -6.05
C THR A 704 11.05 14.90 -6.11
N LYS A 705 10.13 14.10 -6.66
CA LYS A 705 10.38 12.71 -7.07
C LYS A 705 10.72 12.74 -8.56
N LEU A 706 11.94 12.35 -8.92
CA LEU A 706 12.41 12.40 -10.31
C LEU A 706 12.95 11.04 -10.76
N ALA A 707 12.65 10.66 -12.00
CA ALA A 707 13.33 9.56 -12.68
C ALA A 707 14.82 9.89 -12.80
N SER A 708 15.68 9.21 -12.05
CA SER A 708 17.10 9.55 -11.94
C SER A 708 18.01 8.55 -12.65
N GLN A 709 17.60 7.28 -12.67
CA GLN A 709 18.41 6.18 -13.23
C GLN A 709 17.53 5.13 -13.90
N ARG A 710 18.10 4.35 -14.83
CA ARG A 710 17.50 3.11 -15.34
C ARG A 710 18.12 1.91 -14.65
N PHE A 711 17.35 0.86 -14.43
CA PHE A 711 17.90 -0.41 -13.98
C PHE A 711 17.77 -1.51 -15.04
N TYR A 712 18.70 -2.46 -14.95
CA TYR A 712 18.88 -3.54 -15.90
C TYR A 712 19.17 -4.83 -15.15
N ARG A 713 18.69 -5.93 -15.70
CA ARG A 713 18.91 -7.29 -15.21
C ARG A 713 20.39 -7.69 -15.35
N PRO A 714 20.84 -8.77 -14.71
CA PRO A 714 22.19 -9.31 -14.91
C PRO A 714 22.52 -9.59 -16.38
N SER A 715 21.55 -10.03 -17.18
CA SER A 715 21.64 -10.20 -18.64
C SER A 715 21.86 -8.91 -19.44
N GLY A 716 21.69 -7.74 -18.82
CA GLY A 716 21.82 -6.42 -19.46
C GLY A 716 20.51 -5.87 -20.05
N ASP A 717 19.45 -6.67 -20.11
CA ASP A 717 18.12 -6.19 -20.53
C ASP A 717 17.46 -5.34 -19.43
N SER A 718 16.83 -4.23 -19.80
CA SER A 718 15.93 -3.50 -18.90
C SER A 718 14.57 -4.19 -18.81
N THR A 719 13.87 -3.99 -17.70
CA THR A 719 12.44 -4.35 -17.57
C THR A 719 11.52 -3.27 -18.11
N GLN A 720 12.04 -2.06 -18.39
CA GLN A 720 11.23 -0.92 -18.86
C GLN A 720 10.38 -1.30 -20.09
N MET A 721 9.08 -1.00 -20.03
CA MET A 721 8.02 -1.34 -21.01
C MET A 721 7.72 -2.83 -21.22
N ARG A 722 8.65 -3.75 -20.93
CA ARG A 722 8.51 -5.18 -21.27
C ARG A 722 8.19 -6.06 -20.08
N GLY A 723 8.67 -5.67 -18.90
CA GLY A 723 8.65 -6.47 -17.69
C GLY A 723 9.56 -7.70 -17.75
N VAL A 724 9.29 -8.64 -16.86
CA VAL A 724 9.84 -9.99 -16.83
C VAL A 724 8.79 -10.91 -17.45
N ALA A 725 9.15 -11.61 -18.52
CA ALA A 725 8.28 -12.60 -19.14
C ALA A 725 8.15 -13.84 -18.23
N ALA A 726 6.95 -14.41 -18.14
CA ALA A 726 6.78 -15.68 -17.46
C ALA A 726 7.44 -16.82 -18.26
N ASP A 727 8.10 -17.74 -17.55
CA ASP A 727 8.60 -19.00 -18.13
C ASP A 727 7.43 -19.97 -18.38
N VAL A 728 6.41 -19.94 -17.52
CA VAL A 728 5.17 -20.72 -17.66
C VAL A 728 3.96 -19.81 -17.43
N THR A 729 3.11 -19.67 -18.44
CA THR A 729 1.94 -18.79 -18.37
C THR A 729 0.76 -19.47 -17.68
N ALA A 730 0.24 -18.80 -16.65
CA ALA A 730 -1.01 -19.10 -15.96
C ALA A 730 -1.75 -17.75 -15.78
N PRO A 731 -2.62 -17.36 -16.73
CA PRO A 731 -3.16 -16.01 -16.80
C PRO A 731 -4.12 -15.70 -15.65
N SER A 732 -4.35 -14.42 -15.43
CA SER A 732 -5.36 -13.88 -14.51
C SER A 732 -6.02 -12.63 -15.10
N MET A 733 -7.07 -12.13 -14.44
CA MET A 733 -7.77 -10.92 -14.86
C MET A 733 -6.84 -9.70 -14.97
N THR A 734 -5.78 -9.64 -14.15
CA THR A 734 -4.90 -8.46 -14.11
C THR A 734 -4.19 -8.20 -15.42
N TRP A 735 -3.92 -9.24 -16.23
CA TRP A 735 -3.30 -9.07 -17.54
C TRP A 735 -4.10 -8.17 -18.48
N SER A 736 -5.43 -8.28 -18.42
CA SER A 736 -6.35 -7.48 -19.23
C SER A 736 -6.73 -6.16 -18.58
N THR A 737 -6.92 -6.17 -17.25
CA THR A 737 -7.49 -5.02 -16.52
C THR A 737 -6.46 -3.96 -16.12
N GLU A 738 -5.21 -4.33 -15.94
CA GLU A 738 -4.18 -3.41 -15.44
C GLU A 738 -3.51 -2.63 -16.59
N GLN A 739 -3.22 -1.37 -16.32
CA GLN A 739 -2.35 -0.59 -17.20
C GLN A 739 -0.90 -0.99 -16.95
N ARG A 740 -0.19 -1.32 -18.02
CA ARG A 740 1.25 -1.62 -18.00
C ARG A 740 2.04 -0.38 -18.36
N GLU A 741 3.31 -0.32 -17.98
CA GLU A 741 4.20 0.82 -18.27
C GLU A 741 4.18 1.19 -19.77
N SER A 742 4.16 0.18 -20.66
CA SER A 742 4.10 0.37 -22.11
C SER A 742 2.83 1.08 -22.62
N SER A 743 1.77 1.15 -21.81
CA SER A 743 0.50 1.80 -22.16
C SER A 743 0.39 3.22 -21.61
N ILE A 744 1.36 3.67 -20.81
CA ILE A 744 1.33 4.98 -20.18
C ILE A 744 2.02 5.99 -21.10
N PRO A 745 1.41 7.16 -21.37
CA PRO A 745 2.05 8.21 -22.15
C PRO A 745 3.40 8.64 -21.56
N TYR A 746 4.36 8.92 -22.44
CA TYR A 746 5.70 9.40 -22.10
C TYR A 746 6.52 8.46 -21.19
N ALA A 747 6.12 7.19 -21.08
CA ALA A 747 6.93 6.17 -20.45
C ALA A 747 8.34 6.15 -21.06
N VAL A 748 9.34 5.92 -20.22
CA VAL A 748 10.73 5.85 -20.67
C VAL A 748 10.88 4.68 -21.64
N GLU A 749 11.60 4.90 -22.75
CA GLU A 749 11.85 3.85 -23.75
C GLU A 749 12.70 2.70 -23.19
N PHE A 750 12.50 1.50 -23.75
CA PHE A 750 13.33 0.33 -23.47
C PHE A 750 14.79 0.58 -23.86
N ASP A 751 15.72 0.07 -23.05
CA ASP A 751 17.17 0.13 -23.27
C ASP A 751 17.83 -1.20 -22.89
N LYS A 752 19.04 -1.45 -23.42
CA LYS A 752 19.86 -2.63 -23.12
C LYS A 752 21.32 -2.22 -22.98
N ILE A 753 21.99 -2.78 -21.98
CA ILE A 753 23.42 -2.60 -21.75
C ILE A 753 24.17 -3.94 -21.83
N LEU A 754 25.49 -3.88 -21.66
CA LEU A 754 26.30 -5.09 -21.56
C LEU A 754 25.88 -5.94 -20.34
N PRO A 755 25.86 -7.28 -20.46
CA PRO A 755 25.61 -8.16 -19.32
C PRO A 755 26.63 -7.93 -18.19
N ALA A 756 26.17 -8.04 -16.95
CA ALA A 756 27.06 -8.13 -15.80
C ALA A 756 27.81 -9.47 -15.81
N SER A 757 28.87 -9.57 -15.00
CA SER A 757 29.48 -10.87 -14.75
C SER A 757 28.56 -11.70 -13.85
N PHE A 758 28.01 -12.79 -14.39
CA PHE A 758 27.27 -13.80 -13.63
C PHE A 758 27.39 -15.17 -14.31
N SER A 759 27.05 -16.23 -13.58
CA SER A 759 27.01 -17.60 -14.11
C SER A 759 25.65 -18.22 -13.79
N PRO A 760 24.93 -18.76 -14.80
CA PRO A 760 23.72 -19.52 -14.56
C PRO A 760 23.96 -20.68 -13.59
N LEU A 761 23.00 -20.94 -12.73
CA LEU A 761 23.01 -22.01 -11.75
C LEU A 761 22.40 -23.28 -12.34
N ASP A 762 22.91 -24.44 -11.91
CA ASP A 762 22.44 -25.74 -12.38
C ASP A 762 21.27 -26.26 -11.53
N PHE A 763 20.08 -25.73 -11.80
CA PHE A 763 18.81 -26.23 -11.26
C PHE A 763 18.00 -27.04 -12.28
N GLY A 764 18.61 -27.40 -13.41
CA GLY A 764 17.93 -28.15 -14.48
C GLY A 764 16.87 -27.34 -15.25
N ILE A 765 16.75 -26.03 -15.02
CA ILE A 765 15.84 -25.16 -15.78
C ILE A 765 16.38 -24.96 -17.19
N ASN A 766 15.67 -25.50 -18.17
CA ASN A 766 15.96 -25.40 -19.59
C ASN A 766 14.66 -25.43 -20.41
N GLU A 767 14.76 -25.08 -21.68
CA GLU A 767 13.61 -24.96 -22.60
C GLU A 767 12.75 -26.23 -22.63
N LYS A 768 13.34 -27.43 -22.73
CA LYS A 768 12.58 -28.70 -22.75
C LYS A 768 11.79 -28.95 -21.45
N LEU A 769 12.35 -28.56 -20.31
CA LEU A 769 11.64 -28.64 -19.04
C LEU A 769 10.45 -27.68 -19.03
N LEU A 770 10.68 -26.43 -19.44
CA LEU A 770 9.66 -25.38 -19.46
C LEU A 770 8.51 -25.74 -20.41
N GLU A 771 8.83 -26.21 -21.63
CA GLU A 771 7.84 -26.72 -22.59
C GLU A 771 7.00 -27.85 -21.98
N SER A 772 7.66 -28.85 -21.38
CA SER A 772 6.96 -29.98 -20.75
C SER A 772 6.05 -29.55 -19.59
N ILE A 773 6.44 -28.54 -18.82
CA ILE A 773 5.60 -27.99 -17.73
C ILE A 773 4.44 -27.17 -18.31
N GLN A 774 4.69 -26.35 -19.33
CA GLN A 774 3.66 -25.55 -19.99
C GLN A 774 2.59 -26.43 -20.63
N GLU A 775 2.96 -27.52 -21.31
CA GLU A 775 2.01 -28.47 -21.90
C GLU A 775 1.08 -29.06 -20.84
N LYS A 776 1.63 -29.52 -19.71
CA LYS A 776 0.84 -30.04 -18.58
C LYS A 776 -0.06 -28.97 -17.96
N SER A 777 0.47 -27.75 -17.81
CA SER A 777 -0.30 -26.63 -17.28
C SER A 777 -1.47 -26.28 -18.19
N ASN A 778 -1.25 -26.19 -19.51
CA ASN A 778 -2.31 -25.95 -20.49
C ASN A 778 -3.40 -27.01 -20.44
N ALA A 779 -3.04 -28.29 -20.27
CA ALA A 779 -4.01 -29.37 -20.14
C ALA A 779 -4.87 -29.21 -18.87
N ARG A 780 -4.27 -28.85 -17.72
CA ARG A 780 -5.01 -28.58 -16.47
C ARG A 780 -5.88 -27.33 -16.55
N GLN A 781 -5.35 -26.24 -17.11
CA GLN A 781 -6.10 -25.00 -17.32
C GLN A 781 -7.33 -25.26 -18.23
N THR A 782 -7.15 -26.01 -19.32
CA THR A 782 -8.26 -26.39 -20.23
C THR A 782 -9.34 -27.21 -19.51
N ALA A 783 -8.93 -28.12 -18.61
CA ALA A 783 -9.86 -28.95 -17.84
C ALA A 783 -10.49 -28.24 -16.62
N SER A 784 -9.99 -27.06 -16.25
CA SER A 784 -10.37 -26.36 -15.02
C SER A 784 -11.57 -25.44 -15.23
N PRO A 785 -12.66 -25.60 -14.45
CA PRO A 785 -13.79 -24.66 -14.48
C PRO A 785 -13.38 -23.21 -14.18
N TYR A 786 -12.37 -23.02 -13.32
CA TYR A 786 -11.84 -21.69 -13.00
C TYR A 786 -11.28 -20.98 -14.23
N PHE A 787 -10.40 -21.64 -14.98
CA PHE A 787 -9.75 -21.04 -16.15
C PHE A 787 -10.70 -20.90 -17.35
N GLN A 788 -11.67 -21.80 -17.49
CA GLN A 788 -12.75 -21.67 -18.48
C GLN A 788 -13.54 -20.38 -18.23
N LYS A 789 -13.99 -20.16 -16.99
CA LYS A 789 -14.69 -18.93 -16.63
C LYS A 789 -13.83 -17.69 -16.74
N LEU A 790 -12.59 -17.74 -16.28
CA LEU A 790 -11.64 -16.63 -16.42
C LEU A 790 -11.50 -16.20 -17.89
N THR A 791 -11.48 -17.16 -18.81
CA THR A 791 -11.42 -16.87 -20.25
C THR A 791 -12.66 -16.12 -20.73
N GLU A 792 -13.86 -16.52 -20.27
CA GLU A 792 -15.12 -15.83 -20.55
C GLU A 792 -15.12 -14.40 -19.98
N GLU A 793 -14.66 -14.23 -18.74
CA GLU A 793 -14.57 -12.93 -18.06
C GLU A 793 -13.59 -11.98 -18.76
N ILE A 794 -12.42 -12.49 -19.19
CA ILE A 794 -11.45 -11.73 -19.98
C ILE A 794 -12.07 -11.30 -21.32
N ALA A 795 -12.73 -12.21 -22.04
CA ALA A 795 -13.37 -11.89 -23.31
C ALA A 795 -14.49 -10.84 -23.15
N ALA A 796 -15.29 -10.94 -22.09
CA ALA A 796 -16.31 -9.96 -21.74
C ALA A 796 -15.67 -8.60 -21.40
N TYR A 797 -14.59 -8.57 -20.62
CA TYR A 797 -13.86 -7.35 -20.29
C TYR A 797 -13.28 -6.67 -21.54
N GLU A 798 -12.59 -7.40 -22.42
CA GLU A 798 -12.01 -6.83 -23.65
C GLU A 798 -13.11 -6.29 -24.59
N THR A 799 -14.24 -7.00 -24.69
CA THR A 799 -15.40 -6.51 -25.44
C THR A 799 -15.91 -5.18 -24.88
N ARG A 800 -15.98 -5.04 -23.54
CA ARG A 800 -16.39 -3.78 -22.88
C ARG A 800 -15.38 -2.66 -23.10
N LYS A 801 -14.10 -2.94 -22.95
CA LYS A 801 -13.00 -1.98 -23.13
C LYS A 801 -12.98 -1.41 -24.56
N ALA A 802 -13.34 -2.22 -25.55
CA ALA A 802 -13.43 -1.80 -26.96
C ALA A 802 -14.69 -0.99 -27.31
N ARG A 803 -15.68 -0.91 -26.42
CA ARG A 803 -16.92 -0.15 -26.68
C ARG A 803 -16.62 1.34 -26.74
N LYS A 804 -17.29 2.03 -27.66
CA LYS A 804 -17.25 3.49 -27.80
C LYS A 804 -18.32 4.21 -26.99
N THR A 805 -19.38 3.50 -26.63
CA THR A 805 -20.54 4.08 -25.94
C THR A 805 -21.13 3.12 -24.92
N ILE A 806 -21.89 3.67 -23.96
CA ILE A 806 -22.69 2.94 -22.96
C ILE A 806 -24.17 3.35 -23.13
N PRO A 807 -25.11 2.41 -23.26
CA PRO A 807 -26.53 2.75 -23.40
C PRO A 807 -27.10 3.32 -22.10
N LEU A 808 -28.08 4.22 -22.20
CA LEU A 808 -28.85 4.77 -21.08
C LEU A 808 -30.33 4.38 -21.14
N ASN A 809 -30.71 3.48 -22.05
CA ASN A 809 -31.97 2.76 -21.93
C ASN A 809 -31.83 1.75 -20.78
N ARG A 810 -32.81 1.69 -19.86
CA ARG A 810 -32.75 0.85 -18.65
C ARG A 810 -32.67 -0.63 -18.96
N GLU A 811 -33.46 -1.11 -19.92
CA GLU A 811 -33.46 -2.52 -20.29
C GLU A 811 -32.11 -2.92 -20.89
N ALA A 812 -31.61 -2.14 -21.85
CA ALA A 812 -30.29 -2.35 -22.45
C ALA A 812 -29.17 -2.26 -21.40
N PHE A 813 -29.20 -1.25 -20.52
CA PHE A 813 -28.21 -1.05 -19.47
C PHE A 813 -28.22 -2.19 -18.44
N ILE A 814 -29.39 -2.63 -17.97
CA ILE A 814 -29.51 -3.74 -17.01
C ILE A 814 -29.12 -5.06 -17.66
N ALA A 815 -29.50 -5.30 -18.91
CA ALA A 815 -29.10 -6.49 -19.65
C ALA A 815 -27.57 -6.59 -19.73
N GLU A 816 -26.89 -5.48 -20.03
CA GLU A 816 -25.43 -5.41 -20.00
C GLU A 816 -24.85 -5.62 -18.59
N GLN A 817 -25.39 -4.97 -17.56
CA GLN A 817 -24.89 -5.15 -16.18
C GLN A 817 -25.10 -6.58 -15.64
N ARG A 818 -26.13 -7.29 -16.10
CA ARG A 818 -26.40 -8.68 -15.71
C ARG A 818 -25.51 -9.68 -16.43
N SER A 819 -25.18 -9.47 -17.70
CA SER A 819 -24.15 -10.27 -18.37
C SER A 819 -22.76 -10.10 -17.73
N ASP A 820 -22.58 -9.03 -16.95
CA ASP A 820 -21.29 -8.59 -16.40
C ASP A 820 -21.02 -9.03 -14.95
N ARG A 821 -21.97 -9.69 -14.26
CA ARG A 821 -21.73 -10.21 -12.91
C ARG A 821 -21.28 -11.66 -12.99
N PRO A 822 -19.97 -11.95 -12.86
CA PRO A 822 -19.53 -13.33 -12.80
C PRO A 822 -20.04 -13.98 -11.50
N ASP A 823 -20.57 -15.20 -11.59
CA ASP A 823 -20.78 -16.00 -10.37
C ASP A 823 -19.43 -16.21 -9.65
N GLU A 824 -19.41 -16.28 -8.33
CA GLU A 824 -18.16 -16.64 -7.64
C GLU A 824 -17.88 -18.13 -7.86
N ILE A 825 -16.67 -18.47 -8.36
CA ILE A 825 -16.20 -19.86 -8.32
C ILE A 825 -15.57 -20.08 -6.95
N GLU A 826 -16.13 -21.01 -6.17
CA GLU A 826 -15.49 -21.46 -4.94
C GLU A 826 -14.15 -22.13 -5.24
N VAL A 827 -13.10 -21.63 -4.60
CA VAL A 827 -11.75 -22.21 -4.65
C VAL A 827 -11.40 -22.72 -3.26
N ALA A 828 -10.66 -23.83 -3.20
CA ALA A 828 -10.17 -24.38 -1.94
C ALA A 828 -9.33 -23.36 -1.17
N THR A 829 -9.66 -23.15 0.10
CA THR A 829 -8.93 -22.25 1.00
C THR A 829 -7.73 -22.96 1.61
N LEU A 830 -6.55 -22.35 1.51
CA LEU A 830 -5.32 -22.88 2.08
C LEU A 830 -5.04 -22.23 3.45
N PRO A 831 -4.83 -23.00 4.53
CA PRO A 831 -4.53 -22.46 5.85
C PRO A 831 -3.28 -21.57 5.86
N GLY A 832 -3.38 -20.41 6.51
CA GLY A 832 -2.29 -19.44 6.59
C GLY A 832 -2.11 -18.57 5.34
N ILE A 833 -2.94 -18.76 4.32
CA ILE A 833 -3.03 -17.89 3.14
C ILE A 833 -4.37 -17.14 3.20
N PRO A 834 -4.38 -15.79 3.17
CA PRO A 834 -5.63 -15.02 3.16
C PRO A 834 -6.57 -15.44 2.03
N ASP A 835 -7.88 -15.54 2.29
CA ASP A 835 -8.89 -16.01 1.32
C ASP A 835 -8.83 -15.30 -0.03
N VAL A 836 -8.58 -13.99 -0.04
CA VAL A 836 -8.44 -13.17 -1.26
C VAL A 836 -7.26 -13.59 -2.16
N ARG A 837 -6.38 -14.47 -1.71
CA ARG A 837 -5.24 -15.01 -2.45
C ARG A 837 -5.42 -16.47 -2.86
N ASN A 838 -6.41 -17.15 -2.28
CA ASN A 838 -6.77 -18.51 -2.64
C ASN A 838 -7.62 -18.46 -3.91
N ASP A 839 -6.95 -18.59 -5.06
CA ASP A 839 -7.58 -18.60 -6.38
C ASP A 839 -7.03 -19.75 -7.24
N GLY A 840 -7.65 -19.98 -8.41
CA GLY A 840 -7.22 -21.05 -9.31
C GLY A 840 -5.82 -20.84 -9.90
N GLN A 841 -5.32 -19.59 -9.94
CA GLN A 841 -3.95 -19.30 -10.35
C GLN A 841 -2.94 -19.80 -9.31
N LEU A 842 -3.20 -19.62 -8.02
CA LEU A 842 -2.37 -20.17 -6.94
C LEU A 842 -2.39 -21.70 -6.95
N GLN A 843 -3.55 -22.33 -7.18
CA GLN A 843 -3.63 -23.79 -7.29
C GLN A 843 -2.81 -24.31 -8.47
N GLU A 844 -2.87 -23.64 -9.62
CA GLU A 844 -2.05 -24.02 -10.77
C GLU A 844 -0.56 -23.77 -10.55
N LEU A 845 -0.18 -22.70 -9.83
CA LEU A 845 1.19 -22.48 -9.37
C LEU A 845 1.69 -23.67 -8.55
N LEU A 846 0.90 -24.15 -7.58
CA LEU A 846 1.27 -25.32 -6.77
C LEU A 846 1.41 -26.57 -7.65
N ASN A 847 0.56 -26.73 -8.66
CA ASN A 847 0.67 -27.83 -9.59
C ASN A 847 1.99 -27.83 -10.38
N ILE A 848 2.32 -26.67 -10.95
CA ILE A 848 3.57 -26.42 -11.68
C ILE A 848 4.78 -26.62 -10.76
N SER A 849 4.68 -26.15 -9.52
CA SER A 849 5.71 -26.27 -8.50
C SER A 849 6.06 -27.73 -8.21
N LEU A 850 5.05 -28.58 -8.05
CA LEU A 850 5.24 -30.01 -7.82
C LEU A 850 5.72 -30.76 -9.06
N ASP A 851 5.28 -30.37 -10.26
CA ASP A 851 5.83 -30.89 -11.53
C ASP A 851 7.33 -30.60 -11.66
N TYR A 852 7.74 -29.39 -11.29
CA TYR A 852 9.15 -28.99 -11.27
C TYR A 852 9.93 -29.72 -10.18
N LEU A 853 9.40 -29.80 -8.96
CA LEU A 853 10.05 -30.51 -7.85
C LEU A 853 10.34 -31.96 -8.23
N ALA A 854 9.37 -32.67 -8.83
CA ALA A 854 9.58 -34.03 -9.27
C ALA A 854 10.75 -34.16 -10.26
N ARG A 855 10.84 -33.24 -11.23
CA ARG A 855 11.93 -33.19 -12.23
C ARG A 855 13.29 -32.87 -11.57
N TYR A 856 13.30 -31.91 -10.65
CA TYR A 856 14.50 -31.52 -9.91
C TYR A 856 15.05 -32.68 -9.09
N GLU A 857 14.19 -33.33 -8.28
CA GLU A 857 14.55 -34.48 -7.45
C GLU A 857 15.06 -35.65 -8.31
N PHE A 858 14.43 -35.91 -9.46
CA PHE A 858 14.93 -36.92 -10.40
C PHE A 858 16.34 -36.60 -10.93
N ALA A 859 16.62 -35.34 -11.26
CA ALA A 859 17.95 -34.94 -11.72
C ALA A 859 19.01 -35.08 -10.61
N GLN A 860 18.68 -34.72 -9.37
CA GLN A 860 19.56 -34.95 -8.21
C GLN A 860 19.83 -36.44 -8.00
N ALA A 861 18.82 -37.28 -8.20
CA ALA A 861 19.00 -38.73 -8.15
C ALA A 861 20.01 -39.22 -9.21
N GLU A 862 19.86 -38.84 -10.48
CA GLU A 862 20.79 -39.23 -11.54
C GLU A 862 22.23 -38.74 -11.26
N LYS A 863 22.40 -37.54 -10.70
CA LYS A 863 23.70 -37.01 -10.27
C LYS A 863 24.33 -37.83 -9.15
N ALA A 864 23.55 -38.21 -8.13
CA ALA A 864 23.99 -39.09 -7.05
C ALA A 864 24.39 -40.49 -7.58
N TYR A 865 23.63 -41.02 -8.53
CA TYR A 865 23.99 -42.28 -9.20
C TYR A 865 25.29 -42.18 -10.00
N GLY A 866 25.53 -41.05 -10.69
CA GLY A 866 26.78 -40.78 -11.41
C GLY A 866 28.02 -40.74 -10.50
N THR A 867 27.83 -40.34 -9.23
CA THR A 867 28.88 -40.32 -8.19
C THR A 867 28.89 -41.57 -7.30
N ARG A 868 28.06 -42.56 -7.60
CA ARG A 868 27.90 -43.83 -6.86
C ARG A 868 27.30 -43.68 -5.44
N GLU A 869 26.63 -42.58 -5.16
CA GLU A 869 25.87 -42.34 -3.92
C GLU A 869 24.45 -42.92 -4.02
N TYR A 870 24.36 -44.25 -4.09
CA TYR A 870 23.10 -44.94 -4.42
C TYR A 870 21.97 -44.73 -3.41
N SER A 871 22.29 -44.64 -2.10
CA SER A 871 21.30 -44.37 -1.05
C SER A 871 20.67 -42.98 -1.22
N THR A 872 21.51 -41.96 -1.44
CA THR A 872 21.09 -40.59 -1.75
C THR A 872 20.22 -40.57 -3.01
N GLY A 873 20.65 -41.26 -4.07
CA GLY A 873 19.89 -41.34 -5.31
C GLY A 873 18.50 -41.99 -5.14
N ILE A 874 18.40 -43.08 -4.37
CA ILE A 874 17.10 -43.71 -4.06
C ILE A 874 16.20 -42.74 -3.27
N ALA A 875 16.75 -42.00 -2.31
CA ALA A 875 15.98 -41.00 -1.55
C ALA A 875 15.40 -39.91 -2.47
N HIS A 876 16.20 -39.41 -3.41
CA HIS A 876 15.74 -38.43 -4.39
C HIS A 876 14.70 -38.98 -5.36
N TYR A 877 14.85 -40.21 -5.88
CA TYR A 877 13.78 -40.80 -6.70
C TYR A 877 12.47 -40.99 -5.93
N LYS A 878 12.52 -41.31 -4.63
CA LYS A 878 11.31 -41.38 -3.79
C LYS A 878 10.62 -40.02 -3.71
N LYS A 879 11.38 -38.96 -3.44
CA LYS A 879 10.83 -37.58 -3.43
C LYS A 879 10.23 -37.20 -4.78
N ALA A 880 10.86 -37.60 -5.88
CA ALA A 880 10.33 -37.37 -7.22
C ALA A 880 8.96 -38.04 -7.44
N VAL A 881 8.79 -39.27 -6.94
CA VAL A 881 7.49 -39.99 -6.98
C VAL A 881 6.46 -39.38 -6.03
N LEU A 882 6.87 -38.90 -4.86
CA LEU A 882 5.94 -38.23 -3.93
C LEU A 882 5.40 -36.91 -4.53
N ALA A 883 6.28 -36.11 -5.13
CA ALA A 883 5.91 -34.86 -5.81
C ALA A 883 5.09 -35.10 -7.09
N ASN A 884 5.29 -36.24 -7.77
CA ASN A 884 4.51 -36.65 -8.91
C ASN A 884 4.35 -38.19 -8.95
N PRO A 885 3.23 -38.72 -8.44
CA PRO A 885 2.94 -40.16 -8.41
C PRO A 885 2.86 -40.84 -9.78
N ASP A 886 2.69 -40.05 -10.84
CA ASP A 886 2.62 -40.53 -12.21
C ASP A 886 3.96 -40.34 -12.95
N TYR A 887 5.06 -40.07 -12.23
CA TYR A 887 6.37 -39.93 -12.84
C TYR A 887 6.97 -41.30 -13.21
N THR A 888 6.59 -41.80 -14.39
CA THR A 888 6.95 -43.13 -14.92
C THR A 888 8.44 -43.45 -14.81
N LEU A 889 9.31 -42.49 -15.17
CA LEU A 889 10.76 -42.72 -15.18
C LEU A 889 11.32 -42.87 -13.77
N ALA A 890 10.81 -42.13 -12.78
CA ALA A 890 11.22 -42.26 -11.39
C ALA A 890 10.81 -43.63 -10.81
N HIS A 891 9.58 -44.08 -11.10
CA HIS A 891 9.13 -45.43 -10.77
C HIS A 891 10.01 -46.51 -11.40
N TYR A 892 10.33 -46.38 -12.69
CA TYR A 892 11.22 -47.31 -13.38
C TYR A 892 12.60 -47.37 -12.73
N LYS A 893 13.19 -46.20 -12.43
CA LYS A 893 14.52 -46.12 -11.80
C LYS A 893 14.50 -46.68 -10.39
N LEU A 894 13.46 -46.47 -9.58
CA LEU A 894 13.31 -47.10 -8.27
C LEU A 894 13.20 -48.62 -8.37
N GLY A 895 12.32 -49.11 -9.25
CA GLY A 895 12.14 -50.54 -9.49
C GLY A 895 13.46 -51.21 -9.90
N TRP A 896 14.18 -50.59 -10.83
CA TRP A 896 15.49 -51.05 -11.26
C TRP A 896 16.54 -51.00 -10.15
N SER A 897 16.57 -49.92 -9.37
CA SER A 897 17.55 -49.70 -8.30
C SER A 897 17.40 -50.73 -7.19
N TYR A 898 16.17 -50.97 -6.73
CA TYR A 898 15.90 -52.01 -5.72
C TYR A 898 16.06 -53.43 -6.26
N GLY A 899 15.84 -53.65 -7.55
CA GLY A 899 16.00 -54.96 -8.17
C GLY A 899 17.46 -55.34 -8.48
N THR A 900 18.31 -54.36 -8.79
CA THR A 900 19.67 -54.62 -9.31
C THR A 900 20.79 -54.01 -8.49
N GLY A 901 20.53 -52.90 -7.80
CA GLY A 901 21.52 -52.08 -7.13
C GLY A 901 22.09 -52.71 -5.85
N PRO A 902 22.95 -51.97 -5.14
CA PRO A 902 23.56 -52.44 -3.89
C PRO A 902 22.56 -52.47 -2.73
N ILE A 903 21.48 -51.67 -2.79
CA ILE A 903 20.39 -51.68 -1.81
C ILE A 903 19.23 -52.44 -2.45
N ARG A 904 19.09 -53.72 -2.09
CA ARG A 904 18.09 -54.62 -2.69
C ARG A 904 16.85 -54.77 -1.81
N ASP A 905 15.69 -54.55 -2.40
CA ASP A 905 14.38 -54.77 -1.78
C ASP A 905 13.39 -55.24 -2.85
N GLY A 906 13.18 -56.56 -2.94
CA GLY A 906 12.33 -57.16 -3.97
C GLY A 906 10.89 -56.65 -3.95
N LYS A 907 10.32 -56.47 -2.75
CA LYS A 907 8.94 -56.00 -2.58
C LYS A 907 8.78 -54.59 -3.12
N GLN A 908 9.67 -53.67 -2.71
CA GLN A 908 9.66 -52.29 -3.22
C GLN A 908 9.98 -52.23 -4.71
N ALA A 909 10.88 -53.08 -5.20
CA ALA A 909 11.20 -53.18 -6.62
C ALA A 909 9.95 -53.50 -7.44
N VAL A 910 9.14 -54.48 -7.00
CA VAL A 910 7.92 -54.90 -7.70
C VAL A 910 6.88 -53.78 -7.71
N VAL A 911 6.67 -53.10 -6.58
CA VAL A 911 5.71 -51.98 -6.48
C VAL A 911 6.01 -50.91 -7.52
N HIS A 912 7.25 -50.42 -7.56
CA HIS A 912 7.60 -49.33 -8.47
C HIS A 912 7.72 -49.80 -9.94
N ALA A 913 8.27 -50.98 -10.21
CA ALA A 913 8.36 -51.49 -11.57
C ALA A 913 6.99 -51.78 -12.20
N ARG A 914 6.04 -52.29 -11.40
CA ARG A 914 4.66 -52.50 -11.84
C ARG A 914 3.97 -51.17 -12.15
N ARG A 915 4.08 -50.19 -11.25
CA ARG A 915 3.52 -48.86 -11.48
C ARG A 915 4.10 -48.18 -12.73
N ALA A 916 5.41 -48.30 -12.97
CA ALA A 916 6.02 -47.78 -14.20
C ALA A 916 5.41 -48.42 -15.47
N LEU A 917 5.17 -49.73 -15.45
CA LEU A 917 4.55 -50.45 -16.57
C LEU A 917 3.07 -50.08 -16.75
N GLU A 918 2.33 -49.83 -15.67
CA GLU A 918 0.94 -49.35 -15.72
C GLU A 918 0.83 -47.96 -16.34
N LEU A 919 1.76 -47.07 -16.01
CA LEU A 919 1.81 -45.69 -16.53
C LEU A 919 2.31 -45.62 -17.98
N ASP A 920 3.04 -46.63 -18.46
CA ASP A 920 3.46 -46.70 -19.85
C ASP A 920 2.34 -47.30 -20.72
N SER A 921 1.66 -46.42 -21.47
CA SER A 921 0.60 -46.82 -22.41
C SER A 921 1.07 -47.81 -23.49
N LYS A 922 2.37 -47.82 -23.82
CA LYS A 922 2.94 -48.73 -24.83
C LYS A 922 3.40 -50.06 -24.25
N LYS A 923 3.44 -50.21 -22.91
CA LYS A 923 3.98 -51.38 -22.21
C LYS A 923 5.33 -51.85 -22.76
N SER A 924 6.22 -50.89 -22.97
CA SER A 924 7.53 -51.02 -23.61
C SER A 924 8.38 -52.09 -22.93
N TRP A 925 9.17 -52.81 -23.72
CA TRP A 925 10.03 -53.91 -23.26
C TRP A 925 10.92 -53.52 -22.07
N GLY A 926 11.36 -52.26 -21.97
CA GLY A 926 12.23 -51.78 -20.90
C GLY A 926 11.58 -51.82 -19.52
N TYR A 927 10.30 -51.45 -19.42
CA TYR A 927 9.56 -51.50 -18.16
C TYR A 927 9.20 -52.95 -17.79
N ARG A 928 8.90 -53.80 -18.77
CA ARG A 928 8.69 -55.24 -18.56
C ARG A 928 9.95 -55.93 -18.05
N LEU A 929 11.12 -55.59 -18.60
CA LEU A 929 12.40 -56.05 -18.09
C LEU A 929 12.59 -55.65 -16.62
N ALA A 930 12.32 -54.40 -16.27
CA ALA A 930 12.44 -53.95 -14.88
C ALA A 930 11.50 -54.72 -13.94
N LEU A 931 10.26 -55.00 -14.37
CA LEU A 931 9.32 -55.79 -13.59
C LEU A 931 9.78 -57.25 -13.45
N ALA A 932 10.28 -57.87 -14.52
CA ALA A 932 10.82 -59.22 -14.48
C ALA A 932 11.99 -59.33 -13.49
N VAL A 933 12.92 -58.36 -13.54
CA VAL A 933 14.05 -58.26 -12.61
C VAL A 933 13.59 -58.08 -11.16
N ALA A 934 12.60 -57.21 -10.94
CA ALA A 934 12.02 -56.99 -9.62
C ALA A 934 11.35 -58.24 -9.04
N LEU A 935 10.54 -58.95 -9.84
CA LEU A 935 9.88 -60.20 -9.46
C LEU A 935 10.90 -61.29 -9.11
N ALA A 936 11.98 -61.43 -9.90
CA ALA A 936 13.05 -62.37 -9.59
C ALA A 936 13.78 -62.02 -8.29
N GLN A 937 13.93 -60.73 -7.99
CA GLN A 937 14.53 -60.26 -6.74
C GLN A 937 13.62 -60.47 -5.53
N ASP A 938 12.30 -60.46 -5.71
CA ASP A 938 11.30 -60.80 -4.69
C ASP A 938 11.13 -62.33 -4.50
N GLY A 939 11.65 -63.13 -5.44
CA GLY A 939 11.62 -64.59 -5.41
C GLY A 939 10.52 -65.23 -6.26
N ASP A 940 9.71 -64.44 -6.97
CA ASP A 940 8.71 -64.94 -7.93
C ASP A 940 9.34 -65.15 -9.32
N PHE A 941 10.16 -66.19 -9.41
CA PHE A 941 10.89 -66.55 -10.64
C PHE A 941 9.99 -66.97 -11.81
N ASN A 942 8.79 -67.48 -11.51
CA ASN A 942 7.83 -67.90 -12.54
C ASN A 942 7.22 -66.67 -13.22
N ALA A 943 6.72 -65.71 -12.43
CA ALA A 943 6.21 -64.46 -12.97
C ALA A 943 7.33 -63.66 -13.66
N ALA A 944 8.53 -63.64 -13.09
CA ALA A 944 9.70 -63.01 -13.70
C ALA A 944 10.01 -63.56 -15.09
N SER A 945 10.03 -64.88 -15.25
CA SER A 945 10.30 -65.52 -16.54
C SER A 945 9.24 -65.19 -17.60
N LYS A 946 7.96 -65.11 -17.18
CA LYS A 946 6.84 -64.75 -18.05
C LYS A 946 6.90 -63.30 -18.53
N GLU A 947 7.16 -62.35 -17.63
CA GLU A 947 7.32 -60.94 -18.02
C GLU A 947 8.53 -60.73 -18.93
N LEU A 948 9.59 -61.51 -18.72
CA LEU A 948 10.78 -61.44 -19.56
C LEU A 948 10.55 -62.02 -20.95
N GLU A 949 9.76 -63.09 -21.08
CA GLU A 949 9.32 -63.62 -22.37
C GLU A 949 8.51 -62.59 -23.17
N ALA A 950 7.58 -61.89 -22.50
CA ALA A 950 6.86 -60.78 -23.11
C ALA A 950 7.80 -59.64 -23.51
N ALA A 951 8.81 -59.32 -22.68
CA ALA A 951 9.81 -58.31 -23.01
C ALA A 951 10.66 -58.68 -24.23
N ILE A 952 11.04 -59.96 -24.40
CA ILE A 952 11.86 -60.46 -25.51
C ILE A 952 11.16 -60.28 -26.86
N SER A 953 9.84 -60.53 -26.91
CA SER A 953 9.02 -60.36 -28.13
C SER A 953 9.19 -58.95 -28.71
N ASP A 954 9.17 -57.95 -27.83
CA ASP A 954 9.15 -56.53 -28.20
C ASP A 954 10.54 -55.87 -28.11
N ALA A 955 11.57 -56.63 -27.72
CA ALA A 955 12.93 -56.11 -27.53
C ALA A 955 13.69 -55.97 -28.87
N PRO A 956 14.54 -54.92 -28.98
CA PRO A 956 15.53 -54.78 -30.04
C PRO A 956 16.42 -56.02 -30.18
N ALA A 957 16.82 -56.35 -31.40
CA ALA A 957 17.56 -57.59 -31.70
C ALA A 957 18.85 -57.73 -30.88
N ASP A 958 19.55 -56.64 -30.62
CA ASP A 958 20.78 -56.57 -29.81
C ASP A 958 20.54 -56.85 -28.32
N GLN A 959 19.32 -56.69 -27.82
CA GLN A 959 18.97 -56.95 -26.41
C GLN A 959 18.42 -58.36 -26.17
N ARG A 960 17.88 -59.03 -27.21
CA ARG A 960 17.21 -60.34 -27.07
C ARG A 960 18.11 -61.41 -26.45
N GLN A 961 19.38 -61.47 -26.86
CA GLN A 961 20.32 -62.46 -26.31
C GLN A 961 20.56 -62.26 -24.80
N ARG A 962 20.65 -61.00 -24.35
CA ARG A 962 20.78 -60.67 -22.92
C ARG A 962 19.54 -61.08 -22.14
N TYR A 963 18.36 -60.90 -22.71
CA TYR A 963 17.10 -61.24 -22.03
C TYR A 963 16.87 -62.74 -22.00
N GLU A 964 17.25 -63.48 -23.04
CA GLU A 964 17.23 -64.94 -23.00
C GLU A 964 18.17 -65.51 -21.93
N TYR A 965 19.38 -64.92 -21.78
CA TYR A 965 20.28 -65.28 -20.69
C TYR A 965 19.64 -65.03 -19.31
N LEU A 966 19.02 -63.87 -19.11
CA LEU A 966 18.29 -63.57 -17.87
C LEU A 966 17.10 -64.50 -17.67
N ARG A 967 16.40 -64.91 -18.73
CA ARG A 967 15.27 -65.85 -18.67
C ARG A 967 15.71 -67.21 -18.16
N GLN A 968 16.78 -67.75 -18.74
CA GLN A 968 17.36 -69.02 -18.28
C GLN A 968 17.83 -68.93 -16.83
N ARG A 969 18.43 -67.80 -16.44
CA ARG A 969 18.83 -67.55 -15.05
C ARG A 969 17.65 -67.56 -14.09
N PHE A 970 16.55 -66.88 -14.45
CA PHE A 970 15.33 -66.86 -13.65
C PHE A 970 14.64 -68.23 -13.59
N GLN A 971 14.61 -68.98 -14.69
CA GLN A 971 14.14 -70.38 -14.72
C GLN A 971 14.96 -71.28 -13.77
N ASN A 972 16.26 -71.02 -13.66
CA ASN A 972 17.15 -71.69 -12.71
C ASN A 972 17.04 -71.13 -11.27
N ARG A 973 16.02 -70.32 -10.97
CA ARG A 973 15.77 -69.67 -9.67
C ARG A 973 16.92 -68.83 -9.16
N GLN A 974 17.68 -68.22 -10.07
CA GLN A 974 18.77 -67.31 -9.72
C GLN A 974 18.33 -65.86 -9.93
N PRO A 975 18.51 -64.96 -8.95
CA PRO A 975 18.14 -63.55 -9.11
C PRO A 975 19.08 -62.82 -10.07
N TYR A 976 18.74 -61.56 -10.36
CA TYR A 976 19.56 -60.70 -11.20
C TYR A 976 21.00 -60.60 -10.62
N PRO A 977 22.05 -60.72 -11.46
CA PRO A 977 23.43 -60.70 -11.00
C PRO A 977 23.74 -59.47 -10.14
N SER A 978 24.46 -59.65 -9.04
CA SER A 978 24.94 -58.51 -8.25
C SER A 978 26.05 -57.78 -9.00
N SER A 979 26.01 -56.45 -8.99
CA SER A 979 27.12 -55.63 -9.46
C SER A 979 28.37 -55.76 -8.57
N ALA A 980 28.24 -56.29 -7.34
CA ALA A 980 29.35 -56.53 -6.42
C ALA A 980 30.17 -57.81 -6.73
N SER A 981 29.78 -58.59 -7.75
CA SER A 981 30.52 -59.79 -8.18
C SER A 981 31.36 -59.55 -9.44
N LYS A 982 31.73 -58.29 -9.73
CA LYS A 982 32.65 -57.90 -10.81
C LYS A 982 33.73 -56.97 -10.30
#